data_AF-A0AAE0Q7Y0-F1
#
_entry.id   AF-A0AAE0Q7Y0-F1
#
_cell.length_a   1.000
_cell.length_b   1.000
_cell.length_c   1.000
_cell.angle_alpha   90.00
_cell.angle_beta   90.00
_cell.angle_gamma   90.00
#
_symmetry.space_group_name_H-M   'P 1'
#
loop_
_entity.id
_entity.type
_entity.pdbx_description
1 polymer ?
#
loop_
_entity_poly.entity_id
_entity_poly.type
_entity_poly.pdbx_seq_one_letter_code
_entity_poly.pdbx_strand_id
1 'polypeptide(L)'
;MQGVFPARQSSRYGRGKRTLACDQWCVVVRNRLRQIVGASTNWKDHQQALAERISLSKHLVNSQEELPAKSMKESEIEVHLPLGTQPSLREKYLNFHNSVRFGRILEDLDSLAVLICYSHTWNKDLERSPLSIVTALVDKIDMRRNIIYPDCDIKFTGHVTWVGKTSIEAKMHMTQFHDGAYTPVLDATFVMVARDPENKRAAFVNPLKLENPEEEKIFQQGEINKKRRVELSTASLLKVAPTAEERTLVHSLFLNTLDAKTVSFRSRILSPNSVWMEDAKLKGLEICHPQERNIFNRIFGGFLMRKAYELGWTNACVFAGCRPVLVAVDDIMFRKPVEIGSLLLLSSQVCYTEEHHVQVRVHTEVLDPLTRQHDTTNVFHFTFQVEKLVPAVVPQSYGERAFPWHGNPVKYRDVSVWCVWFSMAAVALTHCRRRAFQALGNGAVQLLSPRCFQGVRQKSSTVQYASRPDLPKLAYRRVKGKSPGVMFLPGYGSNMNGPKAEALEEFCRSLGHSYLRFDYSGHGASEGVFSEGTIGSWKKDVLFMLDEVAEGPQILVGSSMGGWLMLLAAIARPEKTKALVGISTAADHFVTAFKSLPLQTRKEFEDQGVWKIPTKSNEEGAYTISMDLLKEAENHCLLQSPIPITCPVRLIHGLKDEDVPWHISIQVAEHVLSNDVDVILRRHGQHRMANKDDIKLMVYTIDDLIDKLTTMA
;
A
#
# COMPACT_ATOMS: atom_id res chain seq x y z
N MET A 1 29.29 46.41 -59.63
CA MET A 1 27.95 47.02 -59.61
C MET A 1 27.18 46.39 -58.45
N GLN A 2 27.29 46.91 -57.23
CA GLN A 2 26.61 48.06 -56.62
C GLN A 2 25.15 47.80 -56.18
N GLY A 3 24.89 48.07 -54.89
CA GLY A 3 23.58 48.18 -54.21
C GLY A 3 23.57 47.38 -52.88
N VAL A 4 23.99 47.85 -51.70
CA VAL A 4 23.61 49.01 -50.82
C VAL A 4 22.24 48.87 -50.12
N PHE A 5 22.28 48.36 -48.86
CA PHE A 5 21.56 48.72 -47.59
C PHE A 5 20.00 48.82 -47.51
N PRO A 6 19.34 48.75 -46.30
CA PRO A 6 19.92 48.89 -44.96
C PRO A 6 19.52 47.88 -43.85
N ALA A 7 20.39 47.84 -42.85
CA ALA A 7 20.15 47.36 -41.49
C ALA A 7 19.01 48.13 -40.80
N ARG A 8 18.21 47.43 -39.99
CA ARG A 8 17.42 48.05 -38.91
C ARG A 8 17.83 47.50 -37.56
N GLN A 9 17.97 48.45 -36.64
CA GLN A 9 18.66 48.38 -35.36
C GLN A 9 18.04 47.39 -34.37
N SER A 10 18.92 46.65 -33.71
CA SER A 10 18.72 46.09 -32.39
C SER A 10 18.40 47.20 -31.39
N SER A 11 17.19 47.22 -30.83
CA SER A 11 16.94 47.94 -29.58
C SER A 11 17.35 47.05 -28.41
N ARG A 12 18.37 47.50 -27.68
CA ARG A 12 18.74 46.94 -26.38
C ARG A 12 17.65 47.26 -25.38
N TYR A 13 17.07 46.23 -24.76
CA TYR A 13 16.54 46.31 -23.40
C TYR A 13 16.65 44.93 -22.72
N GLY A 14 17.22 44.93 -21.51
CA GLY A 14 16.96 43.90 -20.50
C GLY A 14 17.95 42.74 -20.42
N ARG A 15 18.84 42.81 -19.43
CA ARG A 15 19.76 41.74 -18.99
C ARG A 15 19.01 40.47 -18.56
N GLY A 16 19.52 39.31 -18.96
CA GLY A 16 19.59 38.13 -18.09
C GLY A 16 18.43 37.13 -18.07
N LYS A 17 17.92 36.67 -19.22
CA LYS A 17 17.21 35.38 -19.31
C LYS A 17 17.93 34.50 -20.34
N ARG A 18 18.29 33.26 -19.98
CA ARG A 18 18.90 32.30 -20.91
C ARG A 18 17.80 31.72 -21.83
N THR A 19 17.36 32.50 -22.81
CA THR A 19 16.47 32.01 -23.86
C THR A 19 17.31 31.17 -24.82
N LEU A 20 17.08 29.86 -24.88
CA LEU A 20 17.76 28.96 -25.82
C LEU A 20 17.15 29.14 -27.21
N ALA A 21 17.98 29.46 -28.20
CA ALA A 21 17.57 29.63 -29.59
C ALA A 21 17.18 28.29 -30.23
N CYS A 22 16.23 28.41 -31.17
CA CYS A 22 15.52 27.40 -31.94
C CYS A 22 16.46 26.39 -32.63
N ASP A 23 16.45 25.13 -32.17
CA ASP A 23 16.61 23.93 -33.01
C ASP A 23 16.24 22.68 -32.19
N GLN A 24 15.25 21.91 -32.66
CA GLN A 24 14.79 20.61 -32.13
C GLN A 24 14.78 20.45 -30.59
N TRP A 25 13.64 20.76 -29.98
CA TRP A 25 13.35 20.65 -28.54
C TRP A 25 13.97 19.45 -27.79
N CYS A 26 13.69 18.20 -28.23
CA CYS A 26 14.26 17.00 -27.61
C CYS A 26 15.78 16.94 -27.74
N VAL A 27 16.33 17.48 -28.82
CA VAL A 27 17.77 17.48 -29.10
C VAL A 27 18.46 18.50 -28.18
N VAL A 28 17.89 19.67 -27.92
CA VAL A 28 18.51 20.67 -27.02
C VAL A 28 18.52 20.21 -25.56
N VAL A 29 17.39 19.75 -25.02
CA VAL A 29 17.33 19.27 -23.63
C VAL A 29 18.22 18.03 -23.46
N ARG A 30 18.09 17.03 -24.34
CA ARG A 30 18.88 15.79 -24.23
C ARG A 30 20.36 16.02 -24.54
N ASN A 31 20.73 16.88 -25.50
CA ASN A 31 22.14 17.19 -25.76
C ASN A 31 22.77 17.98 -24.63
N ARG A 32 22.04 18.93 -24.02
CA ARG A 32 22.56 19.66 -22.86
C ARG A 32 22.74 18.74 -21.66
N LEU A 33 21.79 17.82 -21.42
CA LEU A 33 21.97 16.75 -20.43
C LEU A 33 23.19 15.87 -20.74
N ARG A 34 23.39 15.48 -22.01
CA ARG A 34 24.57 14.72 -22.43
C ARG A 34 25.87 15.47 -22.22
N GLN A 35 25.91 16.78 -22.47
CA GLN A 35 27.07 17.62 -22.20
C GLN A 35 27.36 17.69 -20.69
N ILE A 36 26.33 17.91 -19.87
CA ILE A 36 26.47 18.03 -18.41
C ILE A 36 26.96 16.72 -17.76
N VAL A 37 26.52 15.58 -18.29
CA VAL A 37 26.79 14.25 -17.70
C VAL A 37 27.94 13.54 -18.41
N GLY A 38 28.30 13.95 -19.62
CA GLY A 38 29.35 13.32 -20.45
C GLY A 38 28.94 11.97 -21.04
N ALA A 39 27.65 11.75 -21.31
CA ALA A 39 27.14 10.48 -21.81
C ALA A 39 27.18 10.38 -23.36
N SER A 40 27.81 9.32 -23.91
CA SER A 40 27.84 9.04 -25.36
C SER A 40 26.60 8.26 -25.82
N THR A 41 26.17 8.52 -27.07
CA THR A 41 25.11 7.77 -27.77
C THR A 41 25.60 6.47 -28.38
N ASN A 42 26.90 6.34 -28.65
CA ASN A 42 27.49 5.14 -29.24
C ASN A 42 27.61 4.05 -28.18
N TRP A 43 27.22 2.82 -28.53
CA TRP A 43 27.20 1.68 -27.61
C TRP A 43 28.57 1.38 -26.99
N LYS A 44 29.65 1.37 -27.79
CA LYS A 44 31.02 1.10 -27.34
C LYS A 44 31.54 2.18 -26.37
N ASP A 45 31.36 3.45 -26.73
CA ASP A 45 31.84 4.59 -25.94
C ASP A 45 31.09 4.74 -24.61
N HIS A 46 29.84 4.24 -24.54
CA HIS A 46 29.01 4.35 -23.34
C HIS A 46 29.50 3.49 -22.17
N GLN A 47 30.03 2.28 -22.43
CA GLN A 47 30.60 1.43 -21.39
C GLN A 47 31.87 2.06 -20.79
N GLN A 48 32.69 2.68 -21.64
CA GLN A 48 33.88 3.41 -21.22
C GLN A 48 33.50 4.67 -20.42
N ALA A 49 32.52 5.43 -20.87
CA ALA A 49 32.01 6.61 -20.16
C ALA A 49 31.43 6.27 -18.77
N LEU A 50 30.76 5.13 -18.62
CA LEU A 50 30.28 4.65 -17.31
C LEU A 50 31.44 4.31 -16.36
N ALA A 51 32.48 3.64 -16.87
CA ALA A 51 33.67 3.32 -16.07
C ALA A 51 34.41 4.60 -15.63
N GLU A 52 34.55 5.58 -16.52
CA GLU A 52 35.13 6.88 -16.22
C GLU A 52 34.33 7.64 -15.15
N ARG A 53 33.00 7.51 -15.14
CA ARG A 53 32.12 8.17 -14.15
C ARG A 53 32.31 7.65 -12.73
N ILE A 54 32.73 6.40 -12.53
CA ILE A 54 33.04 5.87 -11.18
C ILE A 54 34.14 6.71 -10.53
N SER A 55 35.10 7.21 -11.31
CA SER A 55 36.18 8.07 -10.82
C SER A 55 35.69 9.44 -10.33
N LEU A 56 34.49 9.87 -10.71
CA LEU A 56 33.89 11.14 -10.25
C LEU A 56 33.38 11.06 -8.82
N SER A 57 33.30 9.87 -8.22
CA SER A 57 32.93 9.69 -6.80
C SER A 57 33.82 10.48 -5.85
N LYS A 58 35.09 10.71 -6.22
CA LYS A 58 36.06 11.52 -5.45
C LYS A 58 35.67 13.00 -5.30
N HIS A 59 34.77 13.49 -6.14
CA HIS A 59 34.28 14.87 -6.12
C HIS A 59 32.96 15.03 -5.35
N LEU A 60 32.45 13.94 -4.74
CA LEU A 60 31.30 14.02 -3.85
C LEU A 60 31.74 14.56 -2.48
N VAL A 61 30.94 15.48 -1.96
CA VAL A 61 31.10 16.04 -0.61
C VAL A 61 30.57 15.08 0.46
N ASN A 62 31.09 15.22 1.68
CA ASN A 62 30.64 14.40 2.82
C ASN A 62 29.53 15.07 3.63
N SER A 63 29.29 16.36 3.44
CA SER A 63 28.23 17.11 4.11
C SER A 63 27.60 18.14 3.16
N GLN A 64 26.37 18.57 3.44
CA GLN A 64 25.67 19.54 2.59
C GLN A 64 26.25 20.95 2.73
N GLU A 65 26.83 21.25 3.89
CA GLU A 65 27.44 22.55 4.23
C GLU A 65 28.70 22.85 3.39
N GLU A 66 29.34 21.82 2.83
CA GLU A 66 30.47 21.95 1.89
C GLU A 66 30.05 22.45 0.50
N LEU A 67 28.75 22.46 0.18
CA LEU A 67 28.23 22.89 -1.11
C LEU A 67 27.78 24.36 -1.09
N PRO A 68 28.09 25.15 -2.12
CA PRO A 68 27.63 26.52 -2.20
C PRO A 68 26.11 26.56 -2.33
N ALA A 69 25.48 27.48 -1.61
CA ALA A 69 24.05 27.75 -1.72
C ALA A 69 23.74 28.45 -3.05
N LYS A 70 22.62 28.10 -3.67
CA LYS A 70 22.22 28.57 -5.00
C LYS A 70 20.82 29.13 -5.03
N SER A 71 20.59 30.17 -5.83
CA SER A 71 19.27 30.79 -5.92
C SER A 71 18.33 30.06 -6.88
N MET A 72 17.02 30.24 -6.71
CA MET A 72 16.00 29.64 -7.60
C MET A 72 16.23 30.03 -9.07
N LYS A 73 16.66 31.28 -9.32
CA LYS A 73 16.95 31.82 -10.67
C LYS A 73 18.06 31.07 -11.40
N GLU A 74 19.04 30.51 -10.68
CA GLU A 74 20.12 29.74 -11.31
C GLU A 74 19.61 28.43 -11.94
N SER A 75 18.51 27.91 -11.41
CA SER A 75 17.83 26.72 -11.89
C SER A 75 16.68 27.01 -12.86
N GLU A 76 16.38 28.28 -13.12
CA GLU A 76 15.29 28.68 -14.01
C GLU A 76 15.60 28.33 -15.47
N ILE A 77 14.70 27.56 -16.07
CA ILE A 77 14.79 27.09 -17.44
C ILE A 77 13.49 27.39 -18.17
N GLU A 78 13.63 27.96 -19.37
CA GLU A 78 12.54 28.16 -20.32
C GLU A 78 12.87 27.40 -21.61
N VAL A 79 11.91 26.62 -22.09
CA VAL A 79 12.04 25.82 -23.30
C VAL A 79 10.77 25.87 -24.12
N HIS A 80 10.91 26.02 -25.44
CA HIS A 80 9.80 26.05 -26.39
C HIS A 80 9.75 24.75 -27.19
N LEU A 81 8.56 24.18 -27.30
CA LEU A 81 8.21 23.04 -28.13
C LEU A 81 7.41 23.56 -29.36
N PRO A 82 8.07 23.67 -30.53
CA PRO A 82 7.50 24.32 -31.71
C PRO A 82 6.58 23.39 -32.50
N LEU A 83 5.44 22.98 -31.93
CA LEU A 83 4.48 22.13 -32.66
C LEU A 83 3.84 22.89 -33.83
N GLY A 84 3.48 24.16 -33.65
CA GLY A 84 2.92 25.03 -34.67
C GLY A 84 3.92 25.40 -35.75
N THR A 85 5.13 25.76 -35.35
CA THR A 85 6.15 26.28 -36.27
C THR A 85 7.00 25.21 -36.96
N GLN A 86 7.10 23.98 -36.43
CA GLN A 86 7.87 22.89 -37.04
C GLN A 86 7.04 21.61 -37.32
N PRO A 87 6.47 21.46 -38.54
CA PRO A 87 5.65 20.30 -38.90
C PRO A 87 6.37 18.95 -38.78
N SER A 88 7.66 18.87 -39.11
CA SER A 88 8.44 17.62 -39.01
C SER A 88 8.60 17.11 -37.56
N LEU A 89 8.61 18.03 -36.59
CA LEU A 89 8.60 17.68 -35.18
C LEU A 89 7.19 17.31 -34.72
N ARG A 90 6.17 18.03 -35.20
CA ARG A 90 4.75 17.80 -34.90
C ARG A 90 4.34 16.34 -35.12
N GLU A 91 4.78 15.72 -36.22
CA GLU A 91 4.50 14.30 -36.54
C GLU A 91 4.85 13.33 -35.40
N LYS A 92 5.90 13.62 -34.62
CA LYS A 92 6.30 12.76 -33.48
C LYS A 92 5.34 12.87 -32.29
N TYR A 93 4.65 14.01 -32.17
CA TYR A 93 3.72 14.34 -31.10
C TYR A 93 2.27 14.11 -31.49
N LEU A 94 1.96 13.87 -32.76
CA LEU A 94 0.62 13.57 -33.21
C LEU A 94 0.25 12.11 -32.93
N ASN A 95 -1.00 11.90 -32.53
CA ASN A 95 -1.64 10.60 -32.60
C ASN A 95 -2.44 10.45 -33.91
N PHE A 96 -2.96 9.24 -34.14
CA PHE A 96 -3.70 8.88 -35.35
C PHE A 96 -5.00 9.68 -35.57
N HIS A 97 -5.45 10.44 -34.57
CA HIS A 97 -6.64 11.28 -34.65
C HIS A 97 -6.33 12.78 -34.47
N ASN A 98 -5.13 13.19 -34.88
CA ASN A 98 -4.70 14.59 -34.98
C ASN A 98 -4.75 15.38 -33.66
N SER A 99 -4.36 14.76 -32.55
CA SER A 99 -4.16 15.46 -31.28
C SER A 99 -2.80 15.12 -30.67
N VAL A 100 -2.40 15.88 -29.65
CA VAL A 100 -1.09 15.73 -29.02
C VAL A 100 -1.05 14.49 -28.12
N ARG A 101 -0.02 13.67 -28.32
CA ARG A 101 0.32 12.51 -27.49
C ARG A 101 0.82 12.97 -26.13
N PHE A 102 -0.10 13.06 -25.16
CA PHE A 102 0.24 13.49 -23.80
C PHE A 102 1.35 12.63 -23.15
N GLY A 103 1.38 11.32 -23.42
CA GLY A 103 2.46 10.45 -22.95
C GLY A 103 3.86 10.91 -23.38
N ARG A 104 4.01 11.56 -24.54
CA ARG A 104 5.29 12.19 -24.93
C ARG A 104 5.58 13.43 -24.09
N ILE A 105 4.57 14.28 -23.87
CA ILE A 105 4.71 15.45 -22.99
C ILE A 105 5.16 15.05 -21.57
N LEU A 106 4.62 13.95 -21.01
CA LEU A 106 5.09 13.41 -19.72
C LEU A 106 6.57 12.97 -19.77
N GLU A 107 7.00 12.33 -20.85
CA GLU A 107 8.40 11.93 -21.06
C GLU A 107 9.34 13.14 -21.08
N ASP A 108 8.90 14.23 -21.69
CA ASP A 108 9.71 15.44 -21.78
C ASP A 108 9.67 16.31 -20.53
N LEU A 109 8.55 16.35 -19.80
CA LEU A 109 8.48 16.95 -18.46
C LEU A 109 9.49 16.31 -17.50
N ASP A 110 9.62 14.97 -17.54
CA ASP A 110 10.64 14.25 -16.78
C ASP A 110 12.06 14.68 -17.19
N SER A 111 12.30 14.81 -18.50
CA SER A 111 13.61 15.22 -19.03
C SER A 111 13.95 16.66 -18.63
N LEU A 112 12.95 17.54 -18.62
CA LEU A 112 13.09 18.93 -18.20
C LEU A 112 13.35 19.03 -16.70
N ALA A 113 12.66 18.24 -15.87
CA ALA A 113 12.90 18.19 -14.42
C ALA A 113 14.34 17.78 -14.11
N VAL A 114 14.86 16.77 -14.81
CA VAL A 114 16.26 16.34 -14.70
C VAL A 114 17.21 17.50 -15.06
N LEU A 115 16.93 18.23 -16.14
CA LEU A 115 17.76 19.36 -16.57
C LEU A 115 17.73 20.53 -15.59
N ILE A 116 16.58 20.86 -15.02
CA ILE A 116 16.42 21.88 -13.97
C ILE A 116 17.29 21.51 -12.77
N CYS A 117 17.22 20.26 -12.33
CA CYS A 117 18.01 19.78 -11.19
C CYS A 117 19.52 19.81 -11.48
N TYR A 118 19.96 19.40 -12.68
CA TYR A 118 21.37 19.51 -13.06
C TYR A 118 21.84 20.96 -13.18
N SER A 119 20.98 21.87 -13.61
CA SER A 119 21.31 23.30 -13.66
C SER A 119 21.50 23.85 -12.25
N HIS A 120 20.66 23.42 -11.30
CA HIS A 120 20.85 23.70 -9.88
C HIS A 120 22.14 23.10 -9.33
N THR A 121 22.47 21.85 -9.61
CA THR A 121 23.71 21.23 -9.08
C THR A 121 24.96 21.48 -9.92
N TRP A 122 24.89 22.36 -10.93
CA TRP A 122 25.99 22.58 -11.87
C TRP A 122 27.21 23.21 -11.19
N ASN A 123 28.34 22.51 -11.16
CA ASN A 123 29.60 23.09 -10.71
C ASN A 123 30.42 23.53 -11.92
N LYS A 124 30.83 24.80 -11.97
CA LYS A 124 31.65 25.35 -13.08
C LYS A 124 33.08 24.81 -13.06
N ASP A 125 33.56 24.36 -11.90
CA ASP A 125 34.93 23.86 -11.72
C ASP A 125 35.08 22.40 -12.15
N LEU A 126 33.96 21.71 -12.41
CA LEU A 126 33.93 20.34 -12.88
C LEU A 126 33.47 20.31 -14.34
N GLU A 127 34.20 19.62 -15.22
CA GLU A 127 33.78 19.41 -16.61
C GLU A 127 32.49 18.58 -16.71
N ARG A 128 32.24 17.69 -15.73
CA ARG A 128 31.09 16.77 -15.70
C ARG A 128 30.50 16.68 -14.29
N SER A 129 29.18 16.53 -14.20
CA SER A 129 28.52 16.36 -12.90
C SER A 129 28.80 14.98 -12.30
N PRO A 130 29.22 14.90 -11.01
CA PRO A 130 29.42 13.63 -10.31
C PRO A 130 28.10 13.01 -9.84
N LEU A 131 26.99 13.73 -9.88
CA LEU A 131 25.70 13.25 -9.39
C LEU A 131 24.97 12.41 -10.44
N SER A 132 24.21 11.42 -9.97
CA SER A 132 23.17 10.73 -10.72
C SER A 132 21.80 11.16 -10.18
N ILE A 133 21.10 11.99 -10.93
CA ILE A 133 19.78 12.49 -10.57
C ILE A 133 18.71 11.59 -11.22
N VAL A 134 17.84 11.04 -10.38
CA VAL A 134 16.73 10.15 -10.80
C VAL A 134 15.39 10.67 -10.29
N THR A 135 14.33 10.39 -11.03
CA THR A 135 12.96 10.72 -10.65
C THR A 135 12.49 9.80 -9.53
N ALA A 136 12.07 10.37 -8.41
CA ALA A 136 11.57 9.60 -7.27
C ALA A 136 10.05 9.69 -7.14
N LEU A 137 9.49 10.89 -7.32
CA LEU A 137 8.07 11.12 -7.23
C LEU A 137 7.62 12.22 -8.19
N VAL A 138 6.43 12.09 -8.74
CA VAL A 138 5.72 13.16 -9.45
C VAL A 138 4.44 13.43 -8.68
N ASP A 139 4.25 14.67 -8.24
CA ASP A 139 2.99 15.07 -7.60
C ASP A 139 1.86 15.07 -8.63
N LYS A 140 0.61 15.01 -8.14
CA LYS A 140 -0.59 15.14 -8.96
C LYS A 140 -0.48 16.27 -9.99
N ILE A 141 -0.75 15.94 -11.25
CA ILE A 141 -0.82 16.87 -12.38
C ILE A 141 -2.29 17.01 -12.77
N ASP A 142 -2.87 18.18 -12.50
CA ASP A 142 -4.21 18.53 -12.93
C ASP A 142 -4.15 19.33 -14.24
N MET A 143 -4.97 18.94 -15.22
CA MET A 143 -5.11 19.65 -16.48
C MET A 143 -6.01 20.88 -16.25
N ARG A 144 -5.50 22.08 -16.57
CA ARG A 144 -6.31 23.32 -16.55
C ARG A 144 -7.12 23.49 -17.83
N ARG A 145 -6.63 22.91 -18.92
CA ARG A 145 -7.31 22.80 -20.20
C ARG A 145 -7.22 21.35 -20.66
N ASN A 146 -8.35 20.81 -21.07
CA ASN A 146 -8.46 19.41 -21.50
C ASN A 146 -8.04 19.22 -22.97
N ILE A 147 -7.82 20.31 -23.72
CA ILE A 147 -7.44 20.28 -25.14
C ILE A 147 -6.06 20.90 -25.31
N ILE A 148 -5.16 20.16 -25.94
CA ILE A 148 -3.84 20.63 -26.38
C ILE A 148 -3.85 20.66 -27.90
N TYR A 149 -3.71 21.86 -28.46
CA TYR A 149 -3.77 22.06 -29.90
C TYR A 149 -2.45 21.62 -30.58
N PRO A 150 -2.49 20.75 -31.60
CA PRO A 150 -1.27 20.24 -32.24
C PRO A 150 -0.58 21.23 -33.17
N ASP A 151 -1.28 22.29 -33.57
CA ASP A 151 -0.82 23.37 -34.45
C ASP A 151 -0.36 24.61 -33.68
N CYS A 152 -0.31 24.53 -32.35
CA CYS A 152 0.06 25.63 -31.48
C CYS A 152 1.34 25.32 -30.70
N ASP A 153 2.26 26.29 -30.64
CA ASP A 153 3.52 26.16 -29.91
C ASP A 153 3.29 26.09 -28.39
N ILE A 154 4.08 25.24 -27.72
CA ILE A 154 4.03 25.02 -26.29
C ILE A 154 5.29 25.61 -25.65
N LYS A 155 5.15 26.27 -24.51
CA LYS A 155 6.26 26.80 -23.72
C LYS A 155 6.24 26.18 -22.33
N PHE A 156 7.37 25.58 -21.97
CA PHE A 156 7.65 25.07 -20.63
C PHE A 156 8.56 26.05 -19.89
N THR A 157 8.20 26.39 -18.65
CA THR A 157 9.09 27.09 -17.72
C THR A 157 9.19 26.30 -16.44
N GLY A 158 10.33 26.32 -15.76
CA GLY A 158 10.47 25.64 -14.48
C GLY A 158 11.73 26.03 -13.72
N HIS A 159 11.71 25.78 -12.43
CA HIS A 159 12.82 26.04 -11.50
C HIS A 159 12.72 25.13 -10.27
N VAL A 160 13.79 25.07 -9.50
CA VAL A 160 13.82 24.39 -8.20
C VAL A 160 13.07 25.22 -7.17
N THR A 161 12.06 24.64 -6.55
CA THR A 161 11.21 25.30 -5.53
C THR A 161 11.61 24.92 -4.12
N TRP A 162 12.18 23.72 -3.93
CA TRP A 162 12.58 23.23 -2.62
C TRP A 162 13.74 22.24 -2.73
N VAL A 163 14.60 22.22 -1.71
CA VAL A 163 15.77 21.34 -1.64
C VAL A 163 15.88 20.74 -0.25
N GLY A 164 15.99 19.41 -0.18
CA GLY A 164 16.34 18.66 1.02
C GLY A 164 17.84 18.35 1.08
N LYS A 165 18.23 17.32 1.84
CA LYS A 165 19.64 16.90 1.92
C LYS A 165 20.13 16.26 0.62
N THR A 166 19.31 15.39 0.04
CA THR A 166 19.62 14.59 -1.16
C THR A 166 18.49 14.61 -2.19
N SER A 167 17.46 15.42 -1.95
CA SER A 167 16.24 15.49 -2.76
C SER A 167 16.00 16.92 -3.25
N ILE A 168 15.49 17.06 -4.47
CA ILE A 168 15.24 18.35 -5.11
C ILE A 168 13.81 18.34 -5.64
N GLU A 169 13.03 19.36 -5.34
CA GLU A 169 11.70 19.60 -5.93
C GLU A 169 11.82 20.60 -7.07
N ALA A 170 11.42 20.18 -8.28
CA ALA A 170 11.37 21.01 -9.47
C ALA A 170 9.91 21.22 -9.87
N LYS A 171 9.49 22.50 -9.93
CA LYS A 171 8.16 22.87 -10.39
C LYS A 171 8.23 23.41 -11.81
N MET A 172 7.31 22.95 -12.64
CA MET A 172 7.22 23.30 -14.06
C MET A 172 5.81 23.76 -14.40
N HIS A 173 5.74 24.73 -15.30
CA HIS A 173 4.54 25.33 -15.83
C HIS A 173 4.54 25.14 -17.35
N MET A 174 3.47 24.57 -17.87
CA MET A 174 3.26 24.41 -19.30
C MET A 174 2.19 25.40 -19.76
N THR A 175 2.55 26.21 -20.73
CA THR A 175 1.65 27.18 -21.37
C THR A 175 1.60 26.92 -22.87
N GLN A 176 0.47 27.17 -23.51
CA GLN A 176 0.32 27.03 -24.96
C GLN A 176 -0.10 28.36 -25.58
N PHE A 177 0.52 28.70 -26.70
CA PHE A 177 0.19 29.90 -27.45
C PHE A 177 -1.06 29.67 -28.30
N HIS A 178 -2.17 30.31 -27.94
CA HIS A 178 -3.45 30.19 -28.64
C HIS A 178 -4.16 31.55 -28.60
N ASP A 179 -4.84 31.93 -29.69
CA ASP A 179 -5.55 33.23 -29.83
C ASP A 179 -4.71 34.47 -29.47
N GLY A 180 -3.42 34.45 -29.83
CA GLY A 180 -2.51 35.58 -29.59
C GLY A 180 -1.96 35.70 -28.17
N ALA A 181 -2.27 34.76 -27.26
CA ALA A 181 -1.79 34.76 -25.88
C ALA A 181 -1.28 33.39 -25.40
N TYR A 182 -0.36 33.39 -24.44
CA TYR A 182 0.03 32.16 -23.73
C TYR A 182 -0.98 31.84 -22.64
N THR A 183 -1.61 30.68 -22.76
CA THR A 183 -2.61 30.20 -21.80
C THR A 183 -2.05 29.01 -21.00
N PRO A 184 -2.32 28.90 -19.69
CA PRO A 184 -1.80 27.80 -18.87
C PRO A 184 -2.54 26.49 -19.20
N VAL A 185 -1.77 25.43 -19.39
CA VAL A 185 -2.28 24.08 -19.71
C VAL A 185 -2.19 23.17 -18.49
N LEU A 186 -1.03 23.09 -17.85
CA LEU A 186 -0.81 22.29 -16.65
C LEU A 186 0.34 22.85 -15.80
N ASP A 187 0.32 22.47 -14.53
CA ASP A 187 1.45 22.62 -13.60
C ASP A 187 1.88 21.23 -13.16
N ALA A 188 3.19 20.98 -13.12
CA ALA A 188 3.74 19.71 -12.70
C ALA A 188 4.86 19.90 -11.68
N THR A 189 4.88 19.09 -10.63
CA THR A 189 5.91 19.14 -9.59
C THR A 189 6.58 17.79 -9.49
N PHE A 190 7.89 17.76 -9.70
CA PHE A 190 8.71 16.56 -9.70
C PHE A 190 9.67 16.59 -8.51
N VAL A 191 9.75 15.49 -7.78
CA VAL A 191 10.75 15.26 -6.73
C VAL A 191 11.81 14.31 -7.28
N MET A 192 13.02 14.85 -7.37
CA MET A 192 14.21 14.15 -7.85
C MET A 192 15.10 13.80 -6.66
N VAL A 193 15.86 12.71 -6.78
CA VAL A 193 16.85 12.29 -5.77
C VAL A 193 18.22 12.22 -6.42
N ALA A 194 19.20 12.83 -5.77
CA ALA A 194 20.59 12.78 -6.16
C ALA A 194 21.27 11.56 -5.52
N ARG A 195 22.02 10.83 -6.34
CA ARG A 195 22.78 9.64 -5.97
C ARG A 195 24.21 9.74 -6.46
N ASP A 196 25.06 8.88 -5.93
CA ASP A 196 26.44 8.73 -6.38
C ASP A 196 26.51 8.29 -7.87
N PRO A 197 27.68 8.41 -8.54
CA PRO A 197 27.81 8.01 -9.95
C PRO A 197 27.39 6.57 -10.23
N GLU A 198 27.54 5.66 -9.25
CA GLU A 198 27.15 4.26 -9.32
C GLU A 198 25.66 4.01 -9.02
N ASN A 199 24.90 5.04 -8.63
CA ASN A 199 23.48 4.96 -8.28
C ASN A 199 23.18 3.95 -7.15
N LYS A 200 24.09 3.84 -6.18
CA LYS A 200 24.03 2.99 -4.98
C LYS A 200 23.70 3.81 -3.73
N ARG A 201 24.40 4.91 -3.50
CA ARG A 201 24.26 5.75 -2.29
C ARG A 201 23.59 7.09 -2.60
N ALA A 202 22.93 7.67 -1.61
CA ALA A 202 22.39 9.02 -1.73
C ALA A 202 23.55 10.04 -1.71
N ALA A 203 23.41 11.14 -2.47
CA ALA A 203 24.42 12.18 -2.57
C ALA A 203 23.83 13.55 -2.20
N PHE A 204 24.64 14.39 -1.57
CA PHE A 204 24.21 15.72 -1.12
C PHE A 204 24.04 16.68 -2.31
N VAL A 205 23.11 17.63 -2.15
CA VAL A 205 22.77 18.63 -3.17
C VAL A 205 22.90 20.05 -2.63
N ASN A 206 23.20 21.00 -3.50
CA ASN A 206 23.39 22.41 -3.15
C ASN A 206 22.16 22.97 -2.41
N PRO A 207 22.33 23.57 -1.21
CA PRO A 207 21.21 24.18 -0.50
C PRO A 207 20.62 25.36 -1.29
N LEU A 208 19.33 25.62 -1.09
CA LEU A 208 18.64 26.72 -1.76
C LEU A 208 18.86 28.02 -0.98
N LYS A 209 19.31 29.07 -1.67
CA LYS A 209 19.44 30.43 -1.13
C LYS A 209 18.17 31.21 -1.48
N LEU A 210 17.46 31.66 -0.45
CA LEU A 210 16.23 32.43 -0.58
C LEU A 210 16.58 33.93 -0.58
N GLU A 211 16.30 34.62 -1.68
CA GLU A 211 16.63 36.05 -1.85
C GLU A 211 15.45 36.96 -1.47
N ASN A 212 14.21 36.51 -1.72
CA ASN A 212 13.01 37.34 -1.65
C ASN A 212 11.90 36.69 -0.79
N PRO A 213 10.97 37.48 -0.21
CA PRO A 213 9.83 36.94 0.53
C PRO A 213 8.90 36.01 -0.27
N GLU A 214 8.86 36.17 -1.60
CA GLU A 214 8.12 35.26 -2.49
C GLU A 214 8.79 33.89 -2.57
N GLU A 215 10.13 33.84 -2.66
CA GLU A 215 10.90 32.60 -2.67
C GLU A 215 10.79 31.87 -1.33
N GLU A 216 10.75 32.61 -0.22
CA GLU A 216 10.48 32.06 1.12
C GLU A 216 9.12 31.36 1.18
N LYS A 217 8.07 31.99 0.62
CA LYS A 217 6.73 31.36 0.54
C LYS A 217 6.74 30.10 -0.32
N ILE A 218 7.44 30.12 -1.46
CA ILE A 218 7.59 28.95 -2.34
C ILE A 218 8.30 27.81 -1.61
N PHE A 219 9.38 28.11 -0.89
CA PHE A 219 10.14 27.12 -0.13
C PHE A 219 9.31 26.53 1.03
N GLN A 220 8.59 27.38 1.77
CA GLN A 220 7.67 26.94 2.82
C GLN A 220 6.56 26.04 2.27
N GLN A 221 6.03 26.35 1.09
CA GLN A 221 5.08 25.48 0.40
C GLN A 221 5.70 24.11 0.08
N GLY A 222 6.98 24.06 -0.31
CA GLY A 222 7.73 22.81 -0.50
C GLY A 222 7.86 21.97 0.77
N GLU A 223 8.11 22.58 1.93
CA GLU A 223 8.11 21.87 3.23
C GLU A 223 6.72 21.32 3.59
N ILE A 224 5.65 22.07 3.31
CA ILE A 224 4.27 21.59 3.47
C ILE A 224 4.00 20.41 2.53
N ASN A 225 4.40 20.51 1.26
CA ASN A 225 4.25 19.44 0.27
C ASN A 225 4.99 18.17 0.72
N LYS A 226 6.21 18.31 1.24
CA LYS A 226 6.98 17.20 1.82
C LYS A 226 6.25 16.54 2.99
N LYS A 227 5.74 17.31 3.96
CA LYS A 227 4.95 16.75 5.08
C LYS A 227 3.73 15.99 4.57
N ARG A 228 2.98 16.59 3.63
CA ARG A 228 1.84 15.95 2.97
C ARG A 228 2.22 14.63 2.29
N ARG A 229 3.35 14.57 1.57
CA ARG A 229 3.84 13.33 0.92
C ARG A 229 4.16 12.24 1.95
N VAL A 230 4.77 12.60 3.08
CA VAL A 230 5.05 11.66 4.17
C VAL A 230 3.73 11.13 4.77
N GLU A 231 2.79 12.02 5.08
CA GLU A 231 1.46 11.68 5.61
C GLU A 231 0.69 10.75 4.67
N LEU A 232 0.61 11.08 3.37
CA LEU A 232 -0.02 10.23 2.35
C LEU A 232 0.63 8.85 2.26
N SER A 233 1.97 8.77 2.38
CA SER A 233 2.68 7.48 2.40
C SER A 233 2.34 6.65 3.65
N THR A 234 2.01 7.30 4.77
CA THR A 234 1.60 6.65 6.02
C THR A 234 0.13 6.26 6.05
N ALA A 235 -0.73 7.01 5.33
CA ALA A 235 -2.17 6.80 5.25
C ALA A 235 -2.61 5.75 4.20
N SER A 236 -1.66 5.09 3.53
CA SER A 236 -1.95 4.00 2.58
C SER A 236 -2.86 2.93 3.20
N LEU A 237 -3.85 2.43 2.45
CA LEU A 237 -4.75 1.36 2.96
C LEU A 237 -4.04 0.03 3.23
N LEU A 238 -2.79 -0.13 2.77
CA LEU A 238 -1.93 -1.26 3.16
C LEU A 238 -1.44 -1.14 4.62
N LYS A 239 -1.54 0.06 5.20
CA LYS A 239 -1.09 0.44 6.55
C LYS A 239 -2.25 0.81 7.48
N VAL A 240 -3.33 1.39 6.96
CA VAL A 240 -4.47 1.90 7.73
C VAL A 240 -5.79 1.38 7.14
N ALA A 241 -6.79 1.06 7.96
CA ALA A 241 -8.09 0.60 7.48
C ALA A 241 -8.89 1.71 6.76
N PRO A 242 -9.83 1.38 5.85
CA PRO A 242 -10.69 2.37 5.20
C PRO A 242 -11.54 3.15 6.21
N THR A 243 -11.85 4.40 5.87
CA THR A 243 -12.68 5.28 6.69
C THR A 243 -14.13 4.77 6.79
N ALA A 244 -14.94 5.33 7.70
CA ALA A 244 -16.33 4.91 7.86
C ALA A 244 -17.18 5.17 6.60
N GLU A 245 -16.90 6.26 5.88
CA GLU A 245 -17.56 6.59 4.61
C GLU A 245 -17.20 5.57 3.52
N GLU A 246 -15.91 5.26 3.38
CA GLU A 246 -15.41 4.26 2.42
C GLU A 246 -15.99 2.87 2.69
N ARG A 247 -16.04 2.45 3.96
CA ARG A 247 -16.66 1.17 4.35
C ARG A 247 -18.15 1.13 4.01
N THR A 248 -18.86 2.22 4.23
CA THR A 248 -20.30 2.32 3.91
C THR A 248 -20.51 2.21 2.39
N LEU A 249 -19.66 2.84 1.58
CA LEU A 249 -19.75 2.78 0.13
C LEU A 249 -19.38 1.39 -0.43
N VAL A 250 -18.34 0.75 0.12
CA VAL A 250 -17.99 -0.63 -0.23
C VAL A 250 -19.13 -1.60 0.12
N HIS A 251 -19.79 -1.39 1.27
CA HIS A 251 -20.92 -2.20 1.68
C HIS A 251 -22.15 -1.97 0.79
N SER A 252 -22.45 -0.73 0.40
CA SER A 252 -23.58 -0.43 -0.50
C SER A 252 -23.37 -1.02 -1.90
N LEU A 253 -22.16 -0.90 -2.46
CA LEU A 253 -21.79 -1.54 -3.73
C LEU A 253 -21.96 -3.07 -3.68
N PHE A 254 -21.63 -3.68 -2.55
CA PHE A 254 -21.84 -5.12 -2.35
C PHE A 254 -23.32 -5.47 -2.34
N LEU A 255 -24.13 -4.80 -1.51
CA LEU A 255 -25.58 -5.06 -1.41
C LEU A 255 -26.30 -4.89 -2.74
N ASN A 256 -25.95 -3.87 -3.52
CA ASN A 256 -26.57 -3.57 -4.82
C ASN A 256 -26.30 -4.63 -5.89
N THR A 257 -25.41 -5.58 -5.62
CA THR A 257 -25.02 -6.62 -6.57
C THR A 257 -25.43 -8.01 -6.12
N LEU A 258 -26.12 -8.14 -4.99
CA LEU A 258 -26.64 -9.43 -4.53
C LEU A 258 -27.86 -9.81 -5.36
N ASP A 259 -27.93 -11.08 -5.77
CA ASP A 259 -29.11 -11.62 -6.41
C ASP A 259 -30.26 -11.71 -5.39
N ALA A 260 -31.29 -10.90 -5.56
CA ALA A 260 -32.46 -10.92 -4.69
C ALA A 260 -33.23 -12.27 -4.72
N LYS A 261 -32.98 -13.13 -5.71
CA LYS A 261 -33.62 -14.45 -5.84
C LYS A 261 -32.90 -15.56 -5.08
N THR A 262 -31.63 -15.38 -4.75
CA THR A 262 -30.84 -16.37 -4.02
C THR A 262 -30.30 -15.75 -2.74
N VAL A 263 -30.53 -16.40 -1.59
CA VAL A 263 -29.99 -15.94 -0.30
C VAL A 263 -28.50 -16.33 -0.21
N SER A 264 -27.69 -15.95 -1.19
CA SER A 264 -26.28 -16.33 -1.31
C SER A 264 -25.42 -15.11 -1.60
N PHE A 265 -24.37 -14.92 -0.79
CA PHE A 265 -23.36 -13.87 -1.02
C PHE A 265 -22.47 -14.12 -2.24
N ARG A 266 -22.54 -15.30 -2.86
CA ARG A 266 -21.77 -15.66 -4.06
C ARG A 266 -22.52 -15.36 -5.35
N SER A 267 -23.85 -15.43 -5.33
CA SER A 267 -24.66 -15.11 -6.49
C SER A 267 -24.76 -13.59 -6.60
N ARG A 268 -23.90 -13.03 -7.45
CA ARG A 268 -23.89 -11.59 -7.73
C ARG A 268 -24.39 -11.33 -9.13
N ILE A 269 -25.34 -10.40 -9.24
CA ILE A 269 -25.89 -9.94 -10.51
C ILE A 269 -25.49 -8.48 -10.67
N LEU A 270 -24.96 -8.14 -11.84
CA LEU A 270 -24.68 -6.75 -12.19
C LEU A 270 -25.99 -5.99 -12.38
N SER A 271 -26.05 -4.78 -11.84
CA SER A 271 -27.09 -3.81 -12.20
C SER A 271 -27.07 -3.51 -13.70
N PRO A 272 -28.20 -3.09 -14.30
CA PRO A 272 -28.22 -2.63 -15.69
C PRO A 272 -27.16 -1.54 -15.93
N ASN A 273 -26.46 -1.60 -17.06
CA ASN A 273 -25.37 -0.69 -17.41
C ASN A 273 -24.18 -0.72 -16.42
N SER A 274 -23.77 -1.91 -15.98
CA SER A 274 -22.60 -2.12 -15.12
C SER A 274 -21.69 -3.22 -15.67
N VAL A 275 -20.40 -3.15 -15.37
CA VAL A 275 -19.36 -4.09 -15.84
C VAL A 275 -18.50 -4.52 -14.65
N TRP A 276 -18.08 -5.79 -14.61
CA TRP A 276 -17.15 -6.25 -13.58
C TRP A 276 -15.77 -5.61 -13.76
N MET A 277 -15.15 -5.22 -12.64
CA MET A 277 -13.81 -4.65 -12.65
C MET A 277 -12.76 -5.64 -13.18
N GLU A 278 -13.03 -6.94 -13.10
CA GLU A 278 -12.19 -7.98 -13.69
C GLU A 278 -12.21 -7.98 -15.21
N ASP A 279 -13.36 -7.70 -15.81
CA ASP A 279 -13.55 -7.65 -17.26
C ASP A 279 -13.01 -6.34 -17.88
N ALA A 280 -12.81 -5.31 -17.06
CA ALA A 280 -12.28 -4.00 -17.47
C ALA A 280 -10.74 -3.91 -17.36
N LYS A 281 -10.04 -4.99 -17.73
CA LYS A 281 -8.57 -5.12 -17.65
C LYS A 281 -7.94 -5.17 -19.05
N LEU A 282 -6.77 -4.55 -19.18
CA LEU A 282 -5.94 -4.63 -20.37
C LEU A 282 -4.47 -4.83 -19.97
N LYS A 283 -3.78 -5.76 -20.60
CA LYS A 283 -2.36 -6.07 -20.30
C LYS A 283 -1.48 -5.68 -21.48
N GLY A 284 -0.26 -5.23 -21.16
CA GLY A 284 0.79 -4.95 -22.12
C GLY A 284 2.12 -5.54 -21.63
N LEU A 285 2.98 -5.89 -22.57
CA LEU A 285 4.35 -6.32 -22.33
C LEU A 285 5.27 -5.47 -23.19
N GLU A 286 6.33 -4.96 -22.60
CA GLU A 286 7.36 -4.19 -23.29
C GLU A 286 8.75 -4.71 -22.92
N ILE A 287 9.61 -4.88 -23.93
CA ILE A 287 10.99 -5.26 -23.72
C ILE A 287 11.82 -3.98 -23.61
N CYS A 288 12.57 -3.84 -22.52
CA CYS A 288 13.36 -2.65 -22.24
C CYS A 288 14.65 -2.63 -23.07
N HIS A 289 14.65 -1.89 -24.19
CA HIS A 289 15.77 -1.83 -25.12
C HIS A 289 16.75 -0.68 -24.81
N PRO A 290 18.04 -0.77 -25.24
CA PRO A 290 19.02 0.29 -25.04
C PRO A 290 18.63 1.67 -25.61
N GLN A 291 17.73 1.73 -26.59
CA GLN A 291 17.24 3.00 -27.14
C GLN A 291 16.36 3.79 -26.16
N GLU A 292 15.84 3.14 -25.12
CA GLU A 292 14.92 3.68 -24.11
C GLU A 292 15.63 4.03 -22.80
N ARG A 293 16.96 3.84 -22.77
CA ARG A 293 17.78 4.11 -21.60
C ARG A 293 17.99 5.61 -21.40
N ASN A 294 18.02 5.99 -20.13
CA ASN A 294 18.54 7.27 -19.69
C ASN A 294 20.08 7.31 -19.84
N ILE A 295 20.63 8.49 -19.58
CA ILE A 295 22.07 8.77 -19.54
C ILE A 295 22.87 7.92 -18.52
N PHE A 296 22.20 7.17 -17.63
CA PHE A 296 22.76 6.28 -16.61
C PHE A 296 22.55 4.80 -16.90
N ASN A 297 22.25 4.43 -18.16
CA ASN A 297 22.07 3.05 -18.60
C ASN A 297 20.93 2.29 -17.88
N ARG A 298 19.90 3.01 -17.45
CA ARG A 298 18.65 2.47 -16.88
C ARG A 298 17.45 2.98 -17.65
N ILE A 299 16.30 2.31 -17.53
CA ILE A 299 15.09 2.78 -18.20
C ILE A 299 14.60 4.07 -17.55
N PHE A 300 14.23 5.02 -18.42
CA PHE A 300 13.88 6.38 -18.06
C PHE A 300 12.49 6.46 -17.43
N GLY A 301 12.32 7.25 -16.35
CA GLY A 301 11.04 7.41 -15.66
C GLY A 301 9.94 7.93 -16.58
N GLY A 302 10.28 8.88 -17.46
CA GLY A 302 9.40 9.36 -18.53
C GLY A 302 8.94 8.29 -19.52
N PHE A 303 9.79 7.31 -19.84
CA PHE A 303 9.39 6.20 -20.72
C PHE A 303 8.36 5.29 -20.05
N LEU A 304 8.56 4.96 -18.77
CA LEU A 304 7.58 4.21 -17.96
C LEU A 304 6.24 4.95 -17.90
N MET A 305 6.26 6.26 -17.62
CA MET A 305 5.05 7.10 -17.61
C MET A 305 4.33 7.10 -18.96
N ARG A 306 5.08 7.22 -20.07
CA ARG A 306 4.50 7.19 -21.42
C ARG A 306 3.79 5.87 -21.71
N LYS A 307 4.46 4.74 -21.46
CA LYS A 307 3.89 3.41 -21.73
C LYS A 307 2.69 3.12 -20.83
N ALA A 308 2.75 3.52 -19.56
CA ALA A 308 1.62 3.41 -18.65
C ALA A 308 0.43 4.28 -19.09
N TYR A 309 0.68 5.52 -19.49
CA TYR A 309 -0.36 6.42 -20.01
C TYR A 309 -1.00 5.87 -21.28
N GLU A 310 -0.20 5.40 -22.24
CA GLU A 310 -0.70 4.82 -23.49
C GLU A 310 -1.63 3.62 -23.21
N LEU A 311 -1.24 2.70 -22.33
CA LEU A 311 -2.09 1.57 -21.94
C LEU A 311 -3.34 1.99 -21.14
N GLY A 312 -3.20 2.96 -20.24
CA GLY A 312 -4.30 3.50 -19.46
C GLY A 312 -5.37 4.15 -20.33
N TRP A 313 -4.94 4.99 -21.27
CA TRP A 313 -5.79 5.64 -22.26
C TRP A 313 -6.49 4.62 -23.16
N THR A 314 -5.79 3.59 -23.63
CA THR A 314 -6.39 2.52 -24.44
C THR A 314 -7.48 1.78 -23.66
N ASN A 315 -7.23 1.43 -22.40
CA ASN A 315 -8.23 0.74 -21.58
C ASN A 315 -9.48 1.62 -21.33
N ALA A 316 -9.28 2.91 -21.02
CA ALA A 316 -10.40 3.86 -20.89
C ALA A 316 -11.20 3.97 -22.20
N CYS A 317 -10.52 4.00 -23.35
CA CYS A 317 -11.16 4.09 -24.66
C CYS A 317 -11.97 2.84 -25.00
N VAL A 318 -11.43 1.65 -24.71
CA VAL A 318 -12.12 0.37 -24.92
C VAL A 318 -13.33 0.26 -23.99
N PHE A 319 -13.16 0.62 -22.72
CA PHE A 319 -14.22 0.56 -21.71
C PHE A 319 -15.38 1.52 -22.03
N ALA A 320 -15.09 2.77 -22.39
CA ALA A 320 -16.11 3.79 -22.66
C ALA A 320 -16.68 3.72 -24.08
N GLY A 321 -16.06 2.99 -25.01
CA GLY A 321 -16.45 2.94 -26.42
C GLY A 321 -16.39 4.31 -27.13
N CYS A 322 -15.60 5.24 -26.60
CA CYS A 322 -15.37 6.58 -27.16
C CYS A 322 -14.02 7.11 -26.70
N ARG A 323 -13.61 8.27 -27.24
CA ARG A 323 -12.26 8.81 -27.00
C ARG A 323 -12.21 9.52 -25.65
N PRO A 324 -11.33 9.09 -24.73
CA PRO A 324 -11.13 9.77 -23.45
C PRO A 324 -10.18 10.95 -23.58
N VAL A 325 -10.46 11.98 -22.78
CA VAL A 325 -9.63 13.16 -22.59
C VAL A 325 -9.04 13.14 -21.19
N LEU A 326 -7.75 13.41 -21.04
CA LEU A 326 -7.10 13.40 -19.74
C LEU A 326 -7.54 14.59 -18.89
N VAL A 327 -7.91 14.33 -17.64
CA VAL A 327 -8.25 15.35 -16.63
C VAL A 327 -7.12 15.48 -15.60
N ALA A 328 -6.62 14.35 -15.11
CA ALA A 328 -5.59 14.35 -14.08
C ALA A 328 -4.70 13.11 -14.13
N VAL A 329 -3.47 13.28 -13.69
CA VAL A 329 -2.54 12.21 -13.34
C VAL A 329 -2.29 12.31 -11.84
N ASP A 330 -2.58 11.25 -11.08
CA ASP A 330 -2.34 11.26 -9.63
C ASP A 330 -0.85 11.10 -9.28
N ASP A 331 -0.52 11.18 -7.99
CA ASP A 331 0.86 11.06 -7.51
C ASP A 331 1.51 9.74 -7.99
N ILE A 332 2.66 9.85 -8.64
CA ILE A 332 3.45 8.73 -9.16
C ILE A 332 4.68 8.56 -8.28
N MET A 333 4.85 7.38 -7.68
CA MET A 333 6.04 7.04 -6.88
C MET A 333 6.87 5.95 -7.57
N PHE A 334 8.14 6.25 -7.86
CA PHE A 334 9.10 5.31 -8.43
C PHE A 334 9.78 4.52 -7.31
N ARG A 335 9.41 3.24 -7.16
CA ARG A 335 9.90 2.41 -6.05
C ARG A 335 11.24 1.76 -6.34
N LYS A 336 11.45 1.31 -7.58
CA LYS A 336 12.64 0.60 -8.01
C LYS A 336 13.10 1.05 -9.40
N PRO A 337 14.43 1.12 -9.63
CA PRO A 337 14.96 1.35 -10.97
C PRO A 337 14.69 0.14 -11.87
N VAL A 338 14.61 0.38 -13.17
CA VAL A 338 14.38 -0.66 -14.18
C VAL A 338 15.63 -0.81 -15.05
N GLU A 339 16.15 -2.03 -15.11
CA GLU A 339 17.37 -2.35 -15.86
C GLU A 339 17.05 -2.70 -17.32
N ILE A 340 17.99 -2.41 -18.22
CA ILE A 340 17.88 -2.76 -19.63
C ILE A 340 17.88 -4.29 -19.79
N GLY A 341 17.07 -4.79 -20.72
CA GLY A 341 16.91 -6.23 -20.96
C GLY A 341 15.86 -6.89 -20.05
N SER A 342 15.33 -6.17 -19.07
CA SER A 342 14.19 -6.65 -18.28
C SER A 342 12.89 -6.59 -19.09
N LEU A 343 11.91 -7.40 -18.69
CA LEU A 343 10.56 -7.40 -19.24
C LEU A 343 9.67 -6.49 -18.38
N LEU A 344 9.08 -5.46 -18.98
CA LEU A 344 8.14 -4.57 -18.33
C LEU A 344 6.71 -5.06 -18.59
N LEU A 345 6.08 -5.60 -17.56
CA LEU A 345 4.70 -6.05 -17.55
C LEU A 345 3.82 -4.89 -17.08
N LEU A 346 2.88 -4.46 -17.92
CA LEU A 346 1.91 -3.41 -17.60
C LEU A 346 0.51 -4.02 -17.51
N SER A 347 -0.20 -3.75 -16.42
CA SER A 347 -1.59 -4.19 -16.22
C SER A 347 -2.46 -2.97 -15.92
N SER A 348 -3.28 -2.60 -16.88
CA SER A 348 -4.28 -1.53 -16.77
C SER A 348 -5.63 -2.09 -16.32
N GLN A 349 -6.30 -1.40 -15.41
CA GLN A 349 -7.60 -1.76 -14.87
C GLN A 349 -8.43 -0.50 -14.62
N VAL A 350 -9.67 -0.46 -15.12
CA VAL A 350 -10.63 0.59 -14.75
C VAL A 350 -11.04 0.37 -13.30
N CYS A 351 -10.72 1.31 -12.40
CA CYS A 351 -10.94 1.14 -10.97
C CYS A 351 -12.14 1.91 -10.44
N TYR A 352 -12.53 3.00 -11.09
CA TYR A 352 -13.69 3.80 -10.67
C TYR A 352 -14.31 4.51 -11.88
N THR A 353 -15.63 4.70 -11.83
CA THR A 353 -16.41 5.35 -12.89
C THR A 353 -17.49 6.20 -12.26
N GLU A 354 -17.66 7.43 -12.73
CA GLU A 354 -18.71 8.33 -12.28
C GLU A 354 -19.19 9.19 -13.44
N GLU A 355 -20.42 8.95 -13.90
CA GLU A 355 -21.06 9.63 -15.03
C GLU A 355 -20.20 9.64 -16.32
N HIS A 356 -19.43 10.69 -16.51
CA HIS A 356 -18.57 10.95 -17.66
C HIS A 356 -17.07 10.75 -17.35
N HIS A 357 -16.73 10.27 -16.15
CA HIS A 357 -15.36 10.10 -15.70
C HIS A 357 -15.00 8.64 -15.52
N VAL A 358 -13.78 8.30 -15.94
CA VAL A 358 -13.19 6.96 -15.82
C VAL A 358 -11.82 7.10 -15.17
N GLN A 359 -11.64 6.47 -14.02
CA GLN A 359 -10.35 6.35 -13.37
C GLN A 359 -9.74 5.00 -13.75
N VAL A 360 -8.50 5.04 -14.24
CA VAL A 360 -7.75 3.87 -14.67
C VAL A 360 -6.46 3.76 -13.87
N ARG A 361 -6.28 2.59 -13.26
CA ARG A 361 -5.05 2.21 -12.57
C ARG A 361 -4.18 1.38 -13.51
N VAL A 362 -2.92 1.77 -13.66
CA VAL A 362 -1.93 0.99 -14.40
C VAL A 362 -0.83 0.55 -13.44
N HIS A 363 -0.75 -0.75 -13.22
CA HIS A 363 0.27 -1.38 -12.39
C HIS A 363 1.40 -1.87 -13.28
N THR A 364 2.64 -1.55 -12.92
CA THR A 364 3.82 -1.99 -13.68
C THR A 364 4.75 -2.84 -12.84
N GLU A 365 5.14 -3.96 -13.40
CA GLU A 365 6.05 -4.92 -12.82
C GLU A 365 7.23 -5.14 -13.75
N VAL A 366 8.40 -5.34 -13.16
CA VAL A 366 9.60 -5.74 -13.90
C VAL A 366 9.89 -7.19 -13.59
N LEU A 367 10.04 -7.96 -14.66
CA LEU A 367 10.44 -9.35 -14.65
C LEU A 367 11.85 -9.45 -15.24
N ASP A 368 12.78 -9.98 -14.45
CA ASP A 368 14.08 -10.42 -14.96
C ASP A 368 13.92 -11.84 -15.55
N PRO A 369 14.11 -12.02 -16.87
CA PRO A 369 13.89 -13.31 -17.53
C PRO A 369 14.87 -14.40 -17.06
N LEU A 370 16.05 -14.04 -16.55
CA LEU A 370 17.08 -14.98 -16.12
C LEU A 370 16.84 -15.44 -14.68
N THR A 371 16.54 -14.51 -13.78
CA THR A 371 16.32 -14.82 -12.35
C THR A 371 14.86 -15.17 -12.02
N ARG A 372 13.92 -14.90 -12.94
CA ARG A 372 12.47 -15.05 -12.77
C ARG A 372 11.90 -14.28 -11.57
N GLN A 373 12.60 -13.26 -11.10
CA GLN A 373 12.12 -12.39 -10.04
C GLN A 373 11.16 -11.35 -10.62
N HIS A 374 10.04 -11.14 -9.92
CA HIS A 374 9.04 -10.13 -10.22
C HIS A 374 9.06 -9.03 -9.16
N ASP A 375 9.16 -7.78 -9.60
CA ASP A 375 9.17 -6.63 -8.71
C ASP A 375 8.21 -5.55 -9.21
N THR A 376 7.31 -5.07 -8.35
CA THR A 376 6.48 -3.89 -8.67
C THR A 376 7.35 -2.64 -8.68
N THR A 377 7.31 -1.91 -9.79
CA THR A 377 8.07 -0.65 -9.96
C THR A 377 7.25 0.56 -9.63
N ASN A 378 6.06 0.65 -10.23
CA ASN A 378 5.20 1.83 -10.19
C ASN A 378 3.73 1.43 -10.22
N VAL A 379 2.90 2.33 -9.71
CA VAL A 379 1.45 2.30 -9.89
C VAL A 379 1.06 3.69 -10.35
N PHE A 380 0.37 3.77 -11.48
CA PHE A 380 -0.14 5.00 -12.07
C PHE A 380 -1.65 5.03 -11.92
N HIS A 381 -2.21 6.19 -11.62
CA HIS A 381 -3.66 6.41 -11.72
C HIS A 381 -3.89 7.60 -12.65
N PHE A 382 -4.75 7.39 -13.64
CA PHE A 382 -5.11 8.37 -14.63
C PHE A 382 -6.63 8.57 -14.58
N THR A 383 -7.05 9.83 -14.55
CA THR A 383 -8.47 10.20 -14.58
C THR A 383 -8.78 10.78 -15.94
N PHE A 384 -9.73 10.14 -16.63
CA PHE A 384 -10.19 10.55 -17.95
C PHE A 384 -11.64 11.01 -17.91
N GLN A 385 -11.97 11.96 -18.79
CA GLN A 385 -13.33 12.38 -19.09
C GLN A 385 -13.72 11.87 -20.48
N VAL A 386 -14.97 11.46 -20.63
CA VAL A 386 -15.53 10.96 -21.89
C VAL A 386 -16.89 11.61 -22.17
N GLU A 387 -17.26 11.70 -23.44
CA GLU A 387 -18.50 12.37 -23.86
C GLU A 387 -19.77 11.61 -23.47
N LYS A 388 -19.69 10.27 -23.37
CA LYS A 388 -20.84 9.40 -23.09
C LYS A 388 -20.89 9.05 -21.60
N LEU A 389 -22.08 8.72 -21.11
CA LEU A 389 -22.24 8.07 -19.82
C LEU A 389 -21.57 6.70 -19.85
N VAL A 390 -20.67 6.45 -18.91
CA VAL A 390 -19.97 5.18 -18.81
C VAL A 390 -20.73 4.19 -17.95
N PRO A 391 -20.62 2.88 -18.25
CA PRO A 391 -21.17 1.86 -17.36
C PRO A 391 -20.45 1.90 -16.00
N ALA A 392 -21.18 1.60 -14.94
CA ALA A 392 -20.62 1.54 -13.60
C ALA A 392 -19.66 0.35 -13.48
N VAL A 393 -18.42 0.58 -13.05
CA VAL A 393 -17.48 -0.50 -12.76
C VAL A 393 -17.73 -1.04 -11.36
N VAL A 394 -17.89 -2.35 -11.25
CA VAL A 394 -18.25 -3.00 -9.98
C VAL A 394 -17.14 -3.98 -9.56
N PRO A 395 -16.57 -3.85 -8.35
CA PRO A 395 -15.55 -4.76 -7.88
C PRO A 395 -16.15 -6.12 -7.50
N GLN A 396 -15.49 -7.21 -7.92
CA GLN A 396 -15.90 -8.57 -7.61
C GLN A 396 -15.26 -9.06 -6.30
N SER A 397 -13.98 -8.76 -6.08
CA SER A 397 -13.21 -9.18 -4.91
C SER A 397 -12.98 -8.06 -3.89
N TYR A 398 -12.53 -8.39 -2.67
CA TYR A 398 -12.12 -7.38 -1.68
C TYR A 398 -10.90 -6.57 -2.16
N GLY A 399 -9.95 -7.22 -2.85
CA GLY A 399 -8.83 -6.54 -3.48
C GLY A 399 -9.28 -5.49 -4.50
N GLU A 400 -10.32 -5.81 -5.27
CA GLU A 400 -10.94 -4.85 -6.19
C GLU A 400 -11.72 -3.76 -5.48
N ARG A 401 -12.36 -4.07 -4.36
CA ARG A 401 -13.05 -3.08 -3.51
C ARG A 401 -12.09 -2.07 -2.89
N ALA A 402 -10.81 -2.42 -2.72
CA ALA A 402 -9.78 -1.52 -2.18
C ALA A 402 -9.08 -0.66 -3.26
N PHE A 403 -9.16 -1.01 -4.54
CA PHE A 403 -8.49 -0.28 -5.63
C PHE A 403 -8.95 1.16 -5.84
N PRO A 404 -10.26 1.50 -5.82
CA PRO A 404 -10.70 2.89 -5.94
C PRO A 404 -10.04 3.81 -4.91
N TRP A 405 -9.71 3.26 -3.73
CA TRP A 405 -9.33 4.02 -2.54
C TRP A 405 -7.82 4.13 -2.31
N HIS A 406 -7.02 3.31 -3.01
CA HIS A 406 -5.57 3.48 -3.06
C HIS A 406 -5.14 4.72 -3.88
N GLY A 407 -6.04 5.24 -4.72
CA GLY A 407 -5.92 6.51 -5.43
C GLY A 407 -6.93 7.54 -4.90
N ASN A 408 -6.90 7.81 -3.59
CA ASN A 408 -7.56 8.94 -2.91
C ASN A 408 -8.79 9.56 -3.62
N PRO A 409 -9.90 8.81 -3.83
CA PRO A 409 -11.05 9.28 -4.59
C PRO A 409 -11.83 10.35 -3.82
N VAL A 410 -11.58 10.46 -2.51
CA VAL A 410 -12.23 11.38 -1.57
C VAL A 410 -11.89 12.87 -1.83
N LYS A 411 -10.94 13.19 -2.73
CA LYS A 411 -10.59 14.59 -3.06
C LYS A 411 -11.28 15.20 -4.28
N TYR A 412 -12.16 14.49 -4.98
CA TYR A 412 -12.89 15.08 -6.11
C TYR A 412 -14.21 15.79 -5.71
N ARG A 413 -14.48 15.94 -4.41
CA ARG A 413 -15.46 16.91 -3.90
C ARG A 413 -14.98 18.37 -3.90
N ASP A 414 -13.72 18.64 -4.25
CA ASP A 414 -13.17 20.00 -4.32
C ASP A 414 -12.83 20.42 -5.76
N VAL A 415 -13.87 20.66 -6.57
CA VAL A 415 -13.77 21.69 -7.63
C VAL A 415 -13.95 23.03 -6.93
N SER A 416 -12.88 23.55 -6.34
CA SER A 416 -12.77 24.86 -5.68
C SER A 416 -13.84 25.18 -4.63
N VAL A 417 -13.43 25.27 -3.36
CA VAL A 417 -14.22 25.91 -2.30
C VAL A 417 -14.56 27.36 -2.70
N TRP A 418 -15.75 27.56 -3.26
CA TRP A 418 -16.56 28.79 -3.37
C TRP A 418 -18.01 28.34 -3.65
N CYS A 419 -19.06 28.77 -2.95
CA CYS A 419 -19.17 29.60 -1.77
C CYS A 419 -20.60 29.52 -1.20
N VAL A 420 -20.70 29.49 0.12
CA VAL A 420 -21.63 30.26 0.97
C VAL A 420 -23.04 30.56 0.44
N TRP A 421 -24.04 29.95 1.10
CA TRP A 421 -25.41 30.44 1.36
C TRP A 421 -26.18 31.04 0.17
N PHE A 422 -27.28 30.40 -0.26
CA PHE A 422 -28.63 31.00 -0.29
C PHE A 422 -29.71 29.92 -0.56
N SER A 423 -30.56 29.74 0.45
CA SER A 423 -32.01 29.46 0.47
C SER A 423 -32.73 28.51 -0.51
N MET A 424 -33.44 27.55 0.11
CA MET A 424 -34.83 27.10 -0.14
C MET A 424 -35.38 27.06 -1.58
N ALA A 425 -35.75 25.87 -2.06
CA ALA A 425 -37.13 25.50 -2.41
C ALA A 425 -37.25 24.04 -2.91
N ALA A 426 -38.30 23.36 -2.43
CA ALA A 426 -39.13 22.30 -3.02
C ALA A 426 -38.56 21.48 -4.22
N VAL A 427 -38.60 20.14 -4.27
CA VAL A 427 -39.77 19.22 -4.37
C VAL A 427 -39.13 17.81 -4.27
N ALA A 428 -39.40 16.95 -3.29
CA ALA A 428 -40.49 15.97 -3.34
C ALA A 428 -40.50 15.18 -2.01
N LEU A 429 -41.36 15.58 -1.06
CA LEU A 429 -41.83 14.71 0.01
C LEU A 429 -43.29 15.08 0.27
N THR A 430 -44.14 14.60 -0.61
CA THR A 430 -45.59 14.61 -0.42
C THR A 430 -46.01 13.19 -0.01
N HIS A 431 -46.73 13.12 1.10
CA HIS A 431 -47.44 11.95 1.64
C HIS A 431 -46.66 10.97 2.52
N CYS A 432 -46.54 11.29 3.82
CA CYS A 432 -47.49 10.73 4.79
C CYS A 432 -47.50 11.50 6.13
N ARG A 433 -48.73 11.68 6.64
CA ARG A 433 -49.19 12.53 7.77
C ARG A 433 -48.73 11.97 9.13
N ARG A 434 -48.16 12.81 10.02
CA ARG A 434 -48.76 13.59 11.15
C ARG A 434 -49.12 12.82 12.44
N ARG A 435 -48.78 13.50 13.56
CA ARG A 435 -49.12 13.35 15.00
C ARG A 435 -48.10 12.54 15.81
N ALA A 436 -47.59 12.97 16.97
CA ALA A 436 -48.09 13.95 17.94
C ALA A 436 -46.96 14.70 18.69
N PHE A 437 -47.37 15.78 19.35
CA PHE A 437 -46.63 16.89 19.97
C PHE A 437 -46.34 16.69 21.48
N GLN A 438 -45.34 17.45 21.96
CA GLN A 438 -45.23 18.12 23.28
C GLN A 438 -45.02 17.34 24.60
N ALA A 439 -43.98 17.75 25.34
CA ALA A 439 -44.00 18.30 26.72
C ALA A 439 -42.59 18.15 27.37
N LEU A 440 -41.76 19.22 27.48
CA LEU A 440 -41.50 20.10 28.66
C LEU A 440 -39.94 20.13 28.78
N GLY A 441 -39.20 21.18 29.12
CA GLY A 441 -39.46 22.51 29.64
C GLY A 441 -38.22 22.94 30.45
N ASN A 442 -37.55 24.02 30.02
CA ASN A 442 -36.69 24.98 30.75
C ASN A 442 -35.49 24.53 31.61
N GLY A 443 -34.33 25.14 31.33
CA GLY A 443 -33.53 25.80 32.39
C GLY A 443 -31.99 25.76 32.27
N ALA A 444 -31.40 26.96 32.23
CA ALA A 444 -30.02 27.34 32.56
C ALA A 444 -28.88 27.11 31.54
N VAL A 445 -28.51 28.22 30.90
CA VAL A 445 -27.23 28.49 30.23
C VAL A 445 -26.17 28.78 31.31
N GLN A 446 -25.01 28.11 31.24
CA GLN A 446 -23.81 28.54 31.94
C GLN A 446 -22.60 28.42 31.00
N LEU A 447 -22.00 29.57 30.69
CA LEU A 447 -20.75 29.72 29.93
C LEU A 447 -19.56 29.44 30.85
N LEU A 448 -18.77 28.41 30.54
CA LEU A 448 -17.38 28.26 31.00
C LEU A 448 -16.49 27.76 29.85
N SER A 449 -15.25 28.23 29.87
CA SER A 449 -14.23 28.32 28.82
C SER A 449 -13.56 26.98 28.43
N PRO A 450 -12.78 26.94 27.33
CA PRO A 450 -12.32 25.68 26.73
C PRO A 450 -11.00 25.20 27.35
N ARG A 451 -11.04 24.05 28.03
CA ARG A 451 -9.85 23.24 28.34
C ARG A 451 -10.16 21.75 28.15
N CYS A 452 -9.24 21.09 27.43
CA CYS A 452 -9.10 19.64 27.25
C CYS A 452 -10.14 18.91 26.38
N PHE A 453 -9.88 18.86 25.07
CA PHE A 453 -10.23 17.68 24.26
C PHE A 453 -9.00 16.76 24.18
N GLN A 454 -8.83 15.92 25.20
CA GLN A 454 -8.17 14.62 25.03
C GLN A 454 -9.16 13.71 24.30
N GLY A 455 -8.85 13.37 23.06
CA GLY A 455 -9.65 12.45 22.25
C GLY A 455 -9.69 11.05 22.85
N VAL A 456 -10.84 10.74 23.46
CA VAL A 456 -11.44 9.43 23.78
C VAL A 456 -10.64 8.19 23.35
N ARG A 457 -9.80 7.66 24.25
CA ARG A 457 -9.55 6.21 24.33
C ARG A 457 -10.86 5.57 24.76
N GLN A 458 -11.59 4.90 23.85
CA GLN A 458 -12.74 4.09 24.25
C GLN A 458 -12.26 2.92 25.11
N LYS A 459 -12.91 2.75 26.28
CA LYS A 459 -12.57 1.78 27.32
C LYS A 459 -12.44 0.36 26.74
N SER A 460 -11.29 -0.26 26.99
CA SER A 460 -11.09 -1.72 26.93
C SER A 460 -12.28 -2.43 27.58
N SER A 461 -12.78 -3.50 26.96
CA SER A 461 -13.75 -4.41 27.58
C SER A 461 -13.23 -4.84 28.96
N THR A 462 -14.04 -4.70 30.00
CA THR A 462 -13.69 -5.08 31.37
C THR A 462 -13.50 -6.60 31.43
N VAL A 463 -12.45 -7.07 32.11
CA VAL A 463 -12.22 -8.51 32.35
C VAL A 463 -13.39 -9.08 33.14
N GLN A 464 -13.94 -10.20 32.68
CA GLN A 464 -15.01 -10.95 33.34
C GLN A 464 -14.45 -12.25 33.92
N TYR A 465 -15.14 -12.81 34.91
CA TYR A 465 -14.73 -14.05 35.58
C TYR A 465 -15.83 -15.09 35.50
N ALA A 466 -15.54 -16.25 34.92
CA ALA A 466 -16.44 -17.38 34.88
C ALA A 466 -16.23 -18.24 36.13
N SER A 467 -17.28 -18.35 36.95
CA SER A 467 -17.24 -19.14 38.19
C SER A 467 -17.53 -20.60 37.91
N ARG A 468 -16.77 -21.48 38.54
CA ARG A 468 -16.85 -22.93 38.39
C ARG A 468 -16.91 -23.55 39.78
N PRO A 469 -17.90 -24.40 40.08
CA PRO A 469 -17.94 -25.08 41.37
C PRO A 469 -16.64 -25.83 41.63
N ASP A 470 -16.03 -25.58 42.79
CA ASP A 470 -14.79 -26.23 43.27
C ASP A 470 -13.55 -26.13 42.36
N LEU A 471 -13.56 -25.20 41.38
CA LEU A 471 -12.47 -24.99 40.44
C LEU A 471 -12.09 -23.49 40.37
N PRO A 472 -10.82 -23.17 40.02
CA PRO A 472 -10.40 -21.78 39.92
C PRO A 472 -11.23 -20.99 38.89
N LYS A 473 -11.55 -19.73 39.19
CA LYS A 473 -12.25 -18.86 38.23
C LYS A 473 -11.40 -18.57 37.01
N LEU A 474 -12.04 -18.57 35.84
CA LEU A 474 -11.39 -18.23 34.58
C LEU A 474 -11.67 -16.79 34.21
N ALA A 475 -10.62 -16.00 34.01
CA ALA A 475 -10.69 -14.65 33.49
C ALA A 475 -10.86 -14.70 31.96
N TYR A 476 -11.85 -13.98 31.44
CA TYR A 476 -12.13 -13.92 30.02
C TYR A 476 -12.59 -12.54 29.56
N ARG A 477 -12.53 -12.34 28.24
CA ARG A 477 -13.14 -11.21 27.55
C ARG A 477 -13.99 -11.73 26.40
N ARG A 478 -15.20 -11.18 26.30
CA ARG A 478 -16.17 -11.57 25.28
C ARG A 478 -16.67 -10.35 24.52
N VAL A 479 -16.78 -10.49 23.21
CA VAL A 479 -17.51 -9.59 22.32
C VAL A 479 -18.75 -10.35 21.85
N LYS A 480 -19.94 -9.78 22.06
CA LYS A 480 -21.18 -10.33 21.54
C LYS A 480 -21.28 -10.01 20.04
N GLY A 481 -21.80 -10.95 19.25
CA GLY A 481 -21.92 -10.79 17.81
C GLY A 481 -22.52 -12.03 17.15
N LYS A 482 -22.38 -12.11 15.83
CA LYS A 482 -22.88 -13.20 14.99
C LYS A 482 -22.13 -14.51 15.23
N SER A 483 -22.78 -15.61 14.83
CA SER A 483 -22.24 -16.97 14.77
C SER A 483 -21.88 -17.33 13.32
N PRO A 484 -20.84 -18.16 13.06
CA PRO A 484 -19.95 -18.76 14.04
C PRO A 484 -19.10 -17.69 14.75
N GLY A 485 -18.92 -17.88 16.06
CA GLY A 485 -18.02 -17.05 16.86
C GLY A 485 -16.57 -17.48 16.66
N VAL A 486 -15.64 -16.70 17.18
CA VAL A 486 -14.21 -17.02 17.14
C VAL A 486 -13.67 -17.10 18.57
N MET A 487 -13.02 -18.21 18.91
CA MET A 487 -12.46 -18.44 20.23
C MET A 487 -10.94 -18.61 20.15
N PHE A 488 -10.19 -17.74 20.82
CA PHE A 488 -8.73 -17.77 20.82
C PHE A 488 -8.18 -18.51 22.05
N LEU A 489 -7.29 -19.48 21.79
CA LEU A 489 -6.62 -20.32 22.78
C LEU A 489 -5.12 -19.98 22.83
N PRO A 490 -4.64 -19.34 23.92
CA PRO A 490 -3.23 -18.99 24.08
C PRO A 490 -2.30 -20.21 24.11
N GLY A 491 -1.02 -19.98 23.80
CA GLY A 491 0.05 -20.98 23.95
C GLY A 491 0.59 -21.08 25.38
N TYR A 492 1.52 -22.01 25.60
CA TYR A 492 2.15 -22.21 26.91
C TYR A 492 2.86 -20.93 27.37
N GLY A 493 2.61 -20.52 28.62
CA GLY A 493 3.15 -19.28 29.19
C GLY A 493 2.68 -17.98 28.53
N SER A 494 1.61 -18.02 27.72
CA SER A 494 0.97 -16.85 27.12
C SER A 494 -0.41 -16.60 27.69
N ASN A 495 -0.80 -15.32 27.78
CA ASN A 495 -2.11 -14.90 28.29
C ASN A 495 -3.02 -14.33 27.18
N MET A 496 -4.27 -14.07 27.54
CA MET A 496 -5.29 -13.54 26.66
C MET A 496 -4.97 -12.14 26.14
N ASN A 497 -4.06 -11.37 26.74
CA ASN A 497 -3.71 -10.01 26.31
C ASN A 497 -2.59 -9.99 25.24
N GLY A 498 -2.23 -11.14 24.67
CA GLY A 498 -1.24 -11.19 23.59
C GLY A 498 -1.68 -10.44 22.32
N PRO A 499 -0.73 -9.95 21.50
CA PRO A 499 -1.02 -9.14 20.31
C PRO A 499 -1.89 -9.87 19.28
N LYS A 500 -1.76 -11.20 19.18
CA LYS A 500 -2.62 -12.03 18.34
C LYS A 500 -4.08 -12.01 18.82
N ALA A 501 -4.27 -12.20 20.13
CA ALA A 501 -5.59 -12.24 20.73
C ALA A 501 -6.31 -10.89 20.65
N GLU A 502 -5.59 -9.78 20.80
CA GLU A 502 -6.13 -8.43 20.65
C GLU A 502 -6.49 -8.10 19.21
N ALA A 503 -5.62 -8.44 18.25
CA ALA A 503 -5.89 -8.21 16.84
C ALA A 503 -7.12 -8.99 16.34
N LEU A 504 -7.29 -10.24 16.81
CA LEU A 504 -8.48 -11.03 16.47
C LEU A 504 -9.76 -10.49 17.14
N GLU A 505 -9.67 -9.95 18.37
CA GLU A 505 -10.82 -9.27 19.00
C GLU A 505 -11.25 -8.04 18.19
N GLU A 506 -10.29 -7.22 17.79
CA GLU A 506 -10.55 -6.01 16.99
C GLU A 506 -11.16 -6.39 15.63
N PHE A 507 -10.60 -7.40 14.98
CA PHE A 507 -11.13 -7.94 13.73
C PHE A 507 -12.58 -8.43 13.87
N CYS A 508 -12.86 -9.32 14.82
CA CYS A 508 -14.21 -9.87 15.00
C CYS A 508 -15.21 -8.77 15.39
N ARG A 509 -14.80 -7.82 16.23
CA ARG A 509 -15.62 -6.64 16.57
C ARG A 509 -15.94 -5.82 15.33
N SER A 510 -14.99 -5.63 14.41
CA SER A 510 -15.20 -4.85 13.19
C SER A 510 -16.21 -5.49 12.23
N LEU A 511 -16.29 -6.83 12.21
CA LEU A 511 -17.27 -7.58 11.41
C LEU A 511 -18.59 -7.85 12.16
N GLY A 512 -18.64 -7.53 13.45
CA GLY A 512 -19.79 -7.85 14.30
C GLY A 512 -19.93 -9.35 14.61
N HIS A 513 -18.85 -10.13 14.53
CA HIS A 513 -18.81 -11.53 14.95
C HIS A 513 -18.53 -11.66 16.44
N SER A 514 -19.07 -12.70 17.06
CA SER A 514 -18.77 -13.00 18.45
C SER A 514 -17.31 -13.43 18.60
N TYR A 515 -16.66 -12.98 19.67
CA TYR A 515 -15.27 -13.31 19.96
C TYR A 515 -15.07 -13.60 21.43
N LEU A 516 -14.28 -14.63 21.74
CA LEU A 516 -13.97 -15.06 23.09
C LEU A 516 -12.47 -15.33 23.23
N ARG A 517 -11.85 -14.75 24.25
CA ARG A 517 -10.49 -15.08 24.69
C ARG A 517 -10.46 -15.17 26.21
N PHE A 518 -9.63 -16.06 26.74
CA PHE A 518 -9.54 -16.30 28.19
C PHE A 518 -8.15 -16.78 28.59
N ASP A 519 -7.87 -16.68 29.88
CA ASP A 519 -6.67 -17.22 30.51
C ASP A 519 -6.96 -18.59 31.12
N TYR A 520 -6.09 -19.58 30.92
CA TYR A 520 -6.22 -20.89 31.56
C TYR A 520 -6.06 -20.79 33.08
N SER A 521 -6.55 -21.79 33.83
CA SER A 521 -6.35 -21.88 35.27
C SER A 521 -4.87 -21.78 35.63
N GLY A 522 -4.54 -20.93 36.61
CA GLY A 522 -3.19 -20.66 37.07
C GLY A 522 -2.38 -19.72 36.19
N HIS A 523 -2.96 -19.09 35.17
CA HIS A 523 -2.25 -18.18 34.28
C HIS A 523 -2.96 -16.83 34.12
N GLY A 524 -2.19 -15.79 33.79
CA GLY A 524 -2.72 -14.45 33.51
C GLY A 524 -3.56 -13.90 34.67
N ALA A 525 -4.82 -13.55 34.38
CA ALA A 525 -5.78 -13.06 35.37
C ALA A 525 -6.66 -14.17 35.98
N SER A 526 -6.55 -15.42 35.53
CA SER A 526 -7.30 -16.56 36.09
C SER A 526 -6.71 -17.00 37.42
N GLU A 527 -7.57 -17.52 38.30
CA GLU A 527 -7.15 -18.07 39.59
C GLU A 527 -6.40 -19.42 39.41
N GLY A 528 -5.67 -19.86 40.43
CA GLY A 528 -4.94 -21.14 40.47
C GLY A 528 -3.42 -20.97 40.45
N VAL A 529 -2.68 -22.08 40.32
CA VAL A 529 -1.21 -22.11 40.30
C VAL A 529 -0.73 -22.68 38.96
N PHE A 530 0.08 -21.93 38.22
CA PHE A 530 0.54 -22.32 36.87
C PHE A 530 1.25 -23.68 36.84
N SER A 531 2.11 -23.95 37.83
CA SER A 531 2.92 -25.17 37.92
C SER A 531 2.12 -26.45 38.18
N GLU A 532 0.87 -26.31 38.64
CA GLU A 532 -0.06 -27.44 38.85
C GLU A 532 -0.93 -27.71 37.60
N GLY A 533 -0.83 -26.87 36.57
CA GLY A 533 -1.58 -27.03 35.33
C GLY A 533 -1.10 -28.23 34.51
N THR A 534 -2.06 -28.91 33.87
CA THR A 534 -1.83 -30.06 32.98
C THR A 534 -2.59 -29.88 31.66
N ILE A 535 -2.25 -30.67 30.63
CA ILE A 535 -2.98 -30.61 29.35
C ILE A 535 -4.44 -30.97 29.56
N GLY A 536 -4.74 -31.96 30.40
CA GLY A 536 -6.10 -32.34 30.76
C GLY A 536 -6.87 -31.26 31.53
N SER A 537 -6.23 -30.55 32.48
CA SER A 537 -6.90 -29.47 33.21
C SER A 537 -7.22 -28.30 32.28
N TRP A 538 -6.28 -27.88 31.43
CA TRP A 538 -6.50 -26.80 30.47
C TRP A 538 -7.48 -27.19 29.36
N LYS A 539 -7.53 -28.47 28.96
CA LYS A 539 -8.59 -29.00 28.09
C LYS A 539 -9.97 -28.80 28.75
N LYS A 540 -10.11 -29.12 30.04
CA LYS A 540 -11.38 -28.88 30.78
C LYS A 540 -11.74 -27.40 30.84
N ASP A 541 -10.75 -26.50 30.99
CA ASP A 541 -10.97 -25.05 30.91
C ASP A 541 -11.54 -24.64 29.54
N VAL A 542 -10.94 -25.12 28.44
CA VAL A 542 -11.41 -24.83 27.08
C VAL A 542 -12.83 -25.32 26.88
N LEU A 543 -13.12 -26.57 27.29
CA LEU A 543 -14.46 -27.16 27.17
C LEU A 543 -15.49 -26.38 27.97
N PHE A 544 -15.17 -25.98 29.20
CA PHE A 544 -16.06 -25.17 30.02
C PHE A 544 -16.36 -23.81 29.35
N MET A 545 -15.34 -23.13 28.83
CA MET A 545 -15.53 -21.85 28.17
C MET A 545 -16.33 -21.98 26.86
N LEU A 546 -16.14 -23.08 26.13
CA LEU A 546 -16.92 -23.40 24.93
C LEU A 546 -18.37 -23.78 25.28
N ASP A 547 -18.58 -24.38 26.45
CA ASP A 547 -19.89 -24.88 26.86
C ASP A 547 -20.79 -23.82 27.50
N GLU A 548 -20.23 -23.05 28.43
CA GLU A 548 -20.99 -22.16 29.32
C GLU A 548 -20.90 -20.68 28.94
N VAL A 549 -19.83 -20.28 28.23
CA VAL A 549 -19.55 -18.86 27.95
C VAL A 549 -19.70 -18.49 26.48
N ALA A 550 -19.26 -19.37 25.58
CA ALA A 550 -19.42 -19.19 24.15
C ALA A 550 -20.90 -19.36 23.73
N GLU A 551 -21.34 -18.54 22.77
CA GLU A 551 -22.71 -18.61 22.23
C GLU A 551 -22.67 -19.11 20.78
N GLY A 552 -23.37 -20.21 20.53
CA GLY A 552 -23.38 -20.86 19.21
C GLY A 552 -22.06 -21.57 18.87
N PRO A 553 -21.96 -22.13 17.65
CA PRO A 553 -20.74 -22.77 17.20
C PRO A 553 -19.57 -21.78 17.03
N GLN A 554 -18.34 -22.27 17.24
CA GLN A 554 -17.13 -21.47 17.22
C GLN A 554 -16.14 -21.95 16.13
N ILE A 555 -15.36 -21.01 15.61
CA ILE A 555 -14.07 -21.25 14.98
C ILE A 555 -13.03 -21.18 16.09
N LEU A 556 -12.32 -22.28 16.33
CA LEU A 556 -11.31 -22.33 17.37
C LEU A 556 -9.95 -21.95 16.76
N VAL A 557 -9.26 -21.01 17.41
CA VAL A 557 -7.96 -20.49 16.97
C VAL A 557 -6.93 -20.79 18.05
N GLY A 558 -6.06 -21.76 17.82
CA GLY A 558 -5.10 -22.24 18.82
C GLY A 558 -3.66 -21.94 18.46
N SER A 559 -2.92 -21.29 19.37
CA SER A 559 -1.49 -21.01 19.18
C SER A 559 -0.60 -21.96 19.98
N SER A 560 0.38 -22.60 19.35
CA SER A 560 1.33 -23.53 20.01
C SER A 560 0.58 -24.61 20.79
N MET A 561 0.77 -24.72 22.11
CA MET A 561 -0.01 -25.59 23.00
C MET A 561 -1.53 -25.37 22.88
N GLY A 562 -1.98 -24.13 22.67
CA GLY A 562 -3.38 -23.82 22.43
C GLY A 562 -3.93 -24.48 21.17
N GLY A 563 -3.07 -24.76 20.17
CA GLY A 563 -3.41 -25.55 18.99
C GLY A 563 -3.61 -27.04 19.31
N TRP A 564 -2.91 -27.58 20.31
CA TRP A 564 -3.16 -28.95 20.78
C TRP A 564 -4.49 -29.03 21.53
N LEU A 565 -4.74 -28.08 22.44
CA LEU A 565 -6.01 -27.96 23.17
C LEU A 565 -7.20 -27.73 22.23
N MET A 566 -7.00 -26.96 21.16
CA MET A 566 -7.97 -26.76 20.08
C MET A 566 -8.41 -28.09 19.46
N LEU A 567 -7.46 -28.96 19.10
CA LEU A 567 -7.77 -30.28 18.52
C LEU A 567 -8.53 -31.16 19.52
N LEU A 568 -8.08 -31.20 20.78
CA LEU A 568 -8.74 -31.95 21.84
C LEU A 568 -10.17 -31.46 22.12
N ALA A 569 -10.40 -30.15 22.06
CA ALA A 569 -11.72 -29.56 22.20
C ALA A 569 -12.63 -29.87 21.01
N ALA A 570 -12.10 -29.81 19.79
CA ALA A 570 -12.85 -30.14 18.58
C ALA A 570 -13.32 -31.59 18.53
N ILE A 571 -12.48 -32.52 19.00
CA ILE A 571 -12.84 -33.95 19.12
C ILE A 571 -13.97 -34.14 20.15
N ALA A 572 -13.91 -33.40 21.27
CA ALA A 572 -14.88 -33.55 22.36
C ALA A 572 -16.20 -32.78 22.15
N ARG A 573 -16.21 -31.75 21.29
CA ARG A 573 -17.37 -30.91 20.95
C ARG A 573 -17.45 -30.62 19.45
N PRO A 574 -17.59 -31.66 18.60
CA PRO A 574 -17.66 -31.47 17.15
C PRO A 574 -18.85 -30.59 16.73
N GLU A 575 -19.98 -30.65 17.45
CA GLU A 575 -21.18 -29.86 17.18
C GLU A 575 -21.01 -28.36 17.48
N LYS A 576 -20.10 -28.00 18.42
CA LYS A 576 -19.76 -26.61 18.74
C LYS A 576 -18.56 -26.09 17.96
N THR A 577 -17.91 -26.91 17.14
CA THR A 577 -16.69 -26.53 16.41
C THR A 577 -16.93 -26.52 14.90
N LYS A 578 -16.92 -25.33 14.27
CA LYS A 578 -17.19 -25.19 12.84
C LYS A 578 -15.95 -25.13 11.95
N ALA A 579 -14.83 -24.65 12.47
CA ALA A 579 -13.54 -24.70 11.78
C ALA A 579 -12.39 -24.49 12.76
N LEU A 580 -11.18 -24.82 12.34
CA LEU A 580 -9.97 -24.77 13.15
C LEU A 580 -8.88 -23.94 12.47
N VAL A 581 -8.22 -23.07 13.26
CA VAL A 581 -7.02 -22.33 12.83
C VAL A 581 -5.89 -22.59 13.82
N GLY A 582 -4.92 -23.40 13.41
CA GLY A 582 -3.72 -23.69 14.18
C GLY A 582 -2.57 -22.74 13.85
N ILE A 583 -1.94 -22.15 14.86
CA ILE A 583 -0.77 -21.26 14.72
C ILE A 583 0.42 -21.91 15.40
N SER A 584 1.37 -22.38 14.61
CA SER A 584 2.55 -23.11 15.09
C SER A 584 2.16 -24.26 16.04
N THR A 585 1.13 -25.02 15.66
CA THR A 585 0.46 -26.03 16.51
C THR A 585 1.46 -27.03 17.09
N ALA A 586 1.50 -27.12 18.42
CA ALA A 586 2.43 -27.97 19.16
C ALA A 586 1.77 -29.28 19.65
N ALA A 587 1.02 -29.94 18.76
CA ALA A 587 0.37 -31.21 19.09
C ALA A 587 1.43 -32.25 19.48
N ASP A 588 1.25 -32.88 20.63
CA ASP A 588 2.13 -33.91 21.21
C ASP A 588 3.59 -33.46 21.45
N HIS A 589 3.88 -32.18 21.28
CA HIS A 589 5.26 -31.72 21.15
C HIS A 589 6.06 -31.90 22.44
N PHE A 590 5.46 -31.62 23.61
CA PHE A 590 6.14 -31.82 24.89
C PHE A 590 6.53 -33.28 25.11
N VAL A 591 5.64 -34.22 24.79
CA VAL A 591 5.86 -35.65 24.97
C VAL A 591 6.91 -36.17 23.98
N THR A 592 6.79 -35.79 22.71
CA THR A 592 7.71 -36.24 21.65
C THR A 592 9.10 -35.64 21.82
N ALA A 593 9.21 -34.35 22.16
CA ALA A 593 10.48 -33.68 22.42
C ALA A 593 11.16 -34.23 23.68
N PHE A 594 10.41 -34.55 24.73
CA PHE A 594 10.99 -35.21 25.91
C PHE A 594 11.52 -36.60 25.55
N LYS A 595 10.73 -37.41 24.84
CA LYS A 595 11.12 -38.78 24.43
C LYS A 595 12.32 -38.84 23.50
N SER A 596 12.58 -37.78 22.72
CA SER A 596 13.74 -37.70 21.83
C SER A 596 15.04 -37.34 22.55
N LEU A 597 14.98 -36.90 23.82
CA LEU A 597 16.18 -36.63 24.61
C LEU A 597 16.98 -37.90 24.91
N PRO A 598 18.32 -37.79 25.06
CA PRO A 598 19.16 -38.89 25.51
C PRO A 598 18.64 -39.50 26.82
N LEU A 599 18.70 -40.83 26.93
CA LEU A 599 18.19 -41.58 28.10
C LEU A 599 18.77 -41.08 29.42
N GLN A 600 20.05 -40.69 29.44
CA GLN A 600 20.71 -40.16 30.64
C GLN A 600 20.11 -38.82 31.07
N THR A 601 19.94 -37.89 30.12
CA THR A 601 19.32 -36.58 30.36
C THR A 601 17.86 -36.69 30.81
N ARG A 602 17.10 -37.65 30.26
CA ARG A 602 15.73 -37.91 30.71
C ARG A 602 15.67 -38.35 32.16
N LYS A 603 16.52 -39.32 32.56
CA LYS A 603 16.60 -39.78 33.96
C LYS A 603 16.95 -38.65 34.92
N GLU A 604 17.89 -37.79 34.54
CA GLU A 604 18.25 -36.61 35.34
C GLU A 604 17.05 -35.68 35.56
N PHE A 605 16.23 -35.42 34.54
CA PHE A 605 15.03 -34.60 34.70
C PHE A 605 13.91 -35.31 35.46
N GLU A 606 13.76 -36.63 35.29
CA GLU A 606 12.84 -37.45 36.07
C GLU A 606 13.18 -37.41 37.56
N ASP A 607 14.47 -37.52 37.92
CA ASP A 607 14.97 -37.44 39.29
C ASP A 607 14.80 -36.02 39.88
N GLN A 608 14.98 -34.98 39.06
CA GLN A 608 14.77 -33.58 39.46
C GLN A 608 13.29 -33.18 39.55
N GLY A 609 12.38 -33.97 38.95
CA GLY A 609 10.95 -33.69 38.89
C GLY A 609 10.53 -32.58 37.92
N VAL A 610 11.49 -31.91 37.26
CA VAL A 610 11.26 -30.80 36.32
C VAL A 610 12.19 -30.86 35.12
N TRP A 611 11.67 -30.49 33.95
CA TRP A 611 12.44 -30.29 32.72
C TRP A 611 12.47 -28.80 32.37
N LYS A 612 13.68 -28.22 32.30
CA LYS A 612 13.89 -26.83 31.90
C LYS A 612 14.29 -26.74 30.42
N ILE A 613 13.44 -26.10 29.62
CA ILE A 613 13.66 -25.87 28.20
C ILE A 613 14.15 -24.44 28.00
N PRO A 614 15.38 -24.19 27.50
CA PRO A 614 15.84 -22.84 27.19
C PRO A 614 14.91 -22.14 26.21
N THR A 615 14.58 -20.88 26.46
CA THR A 615 13.78 -20.08 25.54
C THR A 615 14.22 -18.63 25.53
N LYS A 616 14.08 -17.97 24.38
CA LYS A 616 14.27 -16.51 24.25
C LYS A 616 12.96 -15.74 24.54
N SER A 617 11.88 -16.45 24.85
CA SER A 617 10.52 -15.94 24.87
C SER A 617 10.01 -15.46 26.24
N ASN A 618 10.74 -15.72 27.34
CA ASN A 618 10.40 -15.24 28.68
C ASN A 618 11.62 -14.62 29.38
N GLU A 619 11.37 -13.80 30.41
CA GLU A 619 12.41 -13.08 31.16
C GLU A 619 13.34 -14.04 31.94
N GLU A 620 12.83 -15.20 32.33
CA GLU A 620 13.58 -16.25 33.04
C GLU A 620 14.51 -17.06 32.12
N GLY A 621 14.39 -16.91 30.80
CA GLY A 621 15.21 -17.59 29.81
C GLY A 621 14.97 -19.10 29.66
N ALA A 622 13.98 -19.66 30.37
CA ALA A 622 13.60 -21.07 30.28
C ALA A 622 12.13 -21.32 30.61
N TYR A 623 11.50 -22.27 29.92
CA TYR A 623 10.22 -22.85 30.33
C TYR A 623 10.47 -24.03 31.27
N THR A 624 9.78 -24.06 32.41
CA THR A 624 9.86 -25.17 33.38
C THR A 624 8.63 -26.05 33.26
N ILE A 625 8.83 -27.31 32.85
CA ILE A 625 7.77 -28.30 32.69
C ILE A 625 7.88 -29.33 33.80
N SER A 626 6.82 -29.55 34.57
CA SER A 626 6.80 -30.59 35.60
C SER A 626 6.70 -32.00 34.99
N MET A 627 7.29 -32.99 35.66
CA MET A 627 7.15 -34.39 35.24
C MET A 627 5.70 -34.87 35.29
N ASP A 628 4.89 -34.32 36.20
CA ASP A 628 3.46 -34.63 36.29
C ASP A 628 2.70 -34.13 35.05
N LEU A 629 3.01 -32.92 34.55
CA LEU A 629 2.46 -32.43 33.29
C LEU A 629 2.85 -33.34 32.13
N LEU A 630 4.12 -33.76 32.02
CA LEU A 630 4.57 -34.63 30.93
C LEU A 630 3.88 -36.00 30.95
N LYS A 631 3.80 -36.65 32.11
CA LYS A 631 3.13 -37.94 32.28
C LYS A 631 1.64 -37.85 31.95
N GLU A 632 0.98 -36.77 32.40
CA GLU A 632 -0.44 -36.54 32.11
C GLU A 632 -0.68 -36.28 30.61
N ALA A 633 0.20 -35.49 29.98
CA ALA A 633 0.12 -35.12 28.58
C ALA A 633 0.21 -36.33 27.63
N GLU A 634 0.85 -37.43 28.03
CA GLU A 634 0.89 -38.68 27.23
C GLU A 634 -0.51 -39.23 26.94
N ASN A 635 -1.46 -39.01 27.85
CA ASN A 635 -2.85 -39.48 27.69
C ASN A 635 -3.65 -38.66 26.67
N HIS A 636 -3.09 -37.55 26.17
CA HIS A 636 -3.74 -36.65 25.22
C HIS A 636 -3.01 -36.57 23.87
N CYS A 637 -2.07 -37.48 23.62
CA CYS A 637 -1.37 -37.54 22.34
C CYS A 637 -2.34 -37.90 21.18
N LEU A 638 -2.26 -37.17 20.07
CA LEU A 638 -3.17 -37.28 18.93
C LEU A 638 -2.50 -37.81 17.65
N LEU A 639 -1.19 -37.63 17.49
CA LEU A 639 -0.47 -37.87 16.23
C LEU A 639 -0.12 -39.35 15.96
N GLN A 640 -0.64 -40.27 16.77
CA GLN A 640 -0.45 -41.72 16.60
C GLN A 640 -1.66 -42.42 15.96
N SER A 641 -2.76 -41.70 15.74
CA SER A 641 -4.01 -42.24 15.20
C SER A 641 -4.74 -41.19 14.37
N PRO A 642 -5.67 -41.58 13.47
CA PRO A 642 -6.52 -40.63 12.77
C PRO A 642 -7.27 -39.71 13.74
N ILE A 643 -7.24 -38.40 13.47
CA ILE A 643 -7.88 -37.36 14.28
C ILE A 643 -9.30 -37.14 13.72
N PRO A 644 -10.37 -37.45 14.49
CA PRO A 644 -11.75 -37.48 13.99
C PRO A 644 -12.39 -36.09 13.88
N ILE A 645 -11.70 -35.18 13.18
CA ILE A 645 -12.14 -33.82 12.90
C ILE A 645 -12.44 -33.73 11.41
N THR A 646 -13.68 -33.38 11.07
CA THR A 646 -14.17 -33.31 9.68
C THR A 646 -14.49 -31.90 9.20
N CYS A 647 -14.42 -30.90 10.09
CA CYS A 647 -14.62 -29.51 9.75
C CYS A 647 -13.38 -28.91 9.06
N PRO A 648 -13.49 -27.75 8.39
CA PRO A 648 -12.34 -27.09 7.76
C PRO A 648 -11.20 -26.79 8.74
N VAL A 649 -9.96 -27.06 8.32
CA VAL A 649 -8.74 -26.83 9.12
C VAL A 649 -7.75 -25.98 8.35
N ARG A 650 -7.17 -24.98 9.00
CA ARG A 650 -6.09 -24.13 8.46
C ARG A 650 -4.92 -24.13 9.44
N LEU A 651 -3.74 -24.53 9.00
CA LEU A 651 -2.55 -24.63 9.85
C LEU A 651 -1.49 -23.66 9.33
N ILE A 652 -1.08 -22.70 10.15
CA ILE A 652 -0.09 -21.68 9.82
C ILE A 652 1.18 -21.96 10.64
N HIS A 653 2.32 -22.13 9.98
CA HIS A 653 3.59 -22.41 10.67
C HIS A 653 4.77 -21.64 10.06
N GLY A 654 5.72 -21.22 10.89
CA GLY A 654 6.98 -20.62 10.46
C GLY A 654 8.06 -21.65 10.12
N LEU A 655 8.77 -21.48 8.99
CA LEU A 655 9.92 -22.35 8.66
C LEU A 655 11.17 -22.06 9.50
N LYS A 656 11.19 -20.94 10.23
CA LYS A 656 12.24 -20.59 11.21
C LYS A 656 11.75 -20.74 12.65
N ASP A 657 10.77 -21.60 12.87
CA ASP A 657 10.37 -22.00 14.21
C ASP A 657 11.47 -22.88 14.82
N GLU A 658 12.18 -22.34 15.82
CA GLU A 658 13.22 -23.04 16.58
C GLU A 658 12.63 -23.78 17.79
N ASP A 659 11.39 -23.45 18.20
CA ASP A 659 10.76 -24.00 19.40
C ASP A 659 9.93 -25.26 19.06
N VAL A 660 9.18 -25.24 17.95
CA VAL A 660 8.30 -26.33 17.51
C VAL A 660 8.58 -26.65 16.04
N PRO A 661 8.93 -27.90 15.67
CA PRO A 661 9.14 -28.27 14.29
C PRO A 661 7.87 -28.11 13.42
N TRP A 662 7.98 -27.37 12.32
CA TRP A 662 6.86 -27.14 11.38
C TRP A 662 6.24 -28.41 10.79
N HIS A 663 7.00 -29.51 10.74
CA HIS A 663 6.51 -30.83 10.33
C HIS A 663 5.33 -31.31 11.19
N ILE A 664 5.21 -30.86 12.45
CA ILE A 664 4.08 -31.21 13.31
C ILE A 664 2.76 -30.71 12.70
N SER A 665 2.74 -29.52 12.08
CA SER A 665 1.55 -29.05 11.36
C SER A 665 1.23 -29.90 10.14
N ILE A 666 2.23 -30.47 9.46
CA ILE A 666 1.99 -31.43 8.37
C ILE A 666 1.41 -32.73 8.94
N GLN A 667 1.98 -33.26 10.01
CA GLN A 667 1.46 -34.46 10.65
C GLN A 667 0.01 -34.28 11.09
N VAL A 668 -0.35 -33.13 11.69
CA VAL A 668 -1.75 -32.82 12.01
C VAL A 668 -2.61 -32.87 10.74
N ALA A 669 -2.18 -32.24 9.65
CA ALA A 669 -2.92 -32.22 8.38
C ALA A 669 -3.12 -33.61 7.77
N GLU A 670 -2.13 -34.50 7.89
CA GLU A 670 -2.19 -35.88 7.40
C GLU A 670 -3.12 -36.76 8.24
N HIS A 671 -3.25 -36.48 9.54
CA HIS A 671 -4.02 -37.33 10.45
C HIS A 671 -5.48 -36.87 10.61
N VAL A 672 -5.83 -35.62 10.34
CA VAL A 672 -7.23 -35.16 10.39
C VAL A 672 -8.08 -35.79 9.29
N LEU A 673 -9.30 -36.21 9.62
CA LEU A 673 -10.24 -36.83 8.67
C LEU A 673 -10.94 -35.81 7.74
N SER A 674 -10.65 -34.52 7.88
CA SER A 674 -11.26 -33.47 7.08
C SER A 674 -10.72 -33.49 5.65
N ASN A 675 -11.61 -33.32 4.68
CA ASN A 675 -11.22 -33.15 3.27
C ASN A 675 -10.82 -31.71 2.93
N ASP A 676 -10.93 -30.78 3.88
CA ASP A 676 -10.71 -29.35 3.68
C ASP A 676 -9.63 -28.84 4.63
N VAL A 677 -8.37 -29.11 4.26
CA VAL A 677 -7.19 -28.84 5.09
C VAL A 677 -6.15 -28.10 4.28
N ASP A 678 -5.76 -26.91 4.76
CA ASP A 678 -4.63 -26.16 4.18
C ASP A 678 -3.51 -25.99 5.21
N VAL A 679 -2.27 -26.14 4.75
CA VAL A 679 -1.05 -25.84 5.52
C VAL A 679 -0.31 -24.67 4.87
N ILE A 680 -0.11 -23.60 5.63
CA ILE A 680 0.56 -22.36 5.18
C ILE A 680 1.91 -22.25 5.88
N LEU A 681 2.99 -22.42 5.12
CA LEU A 681 4.37 -22.33 5.62
C LEU A 681 5.00 -20.98 5.30
N ARG A 682 5.40 -20.22 6.33
CA ARG A 682 6.00 -18.90 6.22
C ARG A 682 7.53 -19.00 6.26
N ARG A 683 8.19 -18.73 5.13
CA ARG A 683 9.67 -18.83 4.97
C ARG A 683 10.47 -18.12 6.05
N HIS A 684 9.97 -17.00 6.56
CA HIS A 684 10.64 -16.20 7.60
C HIS A 684 9.87 -16.16 8.91
N GLY A 685 8.78 -16.93 9.03
CA GLY A 685 7.99 -17.01 10.26
C GLY A 685 8.78 -17.72 11.36
N GLN A 686 8.69 -17.20 12.57
CA GLN A 686 9.25 -17.77 13.81
C GLN A 686 8.10 -18.26 14.69
N HIS A 687 8.38 -19.01 15.77
CA HIS A 687 7.39 -19.65 16.61
C HIS A 687 6.19 -18.76 17.00
N ARG A 688 6.48 -17.57 17.52
CA ARG A 688 5.45 -16.67 18.06
C ARG A 688 4.51 -16.12 16.99
N MET A 689 4.95 -16.07 15.73
CA MET A 689 4.24 -15.47 14.59
C MET A 689 3.66 -14.09 14.97
N ALA A 690 4.46 -13.26 15.66
CA ALA A 690 3.99 -12.01 16.28
C ALA A 690 4.18 -10.78 15.40
N ASN A 691 4.78 -10.91 14.22
CA ASN A 691 4.97 -9.79 13.30
C ASN A 691 3.62 -9.39 12.70
N LYS A 692 3.49 -8.11 12.32
CA LYS A 692 2.24 -7.56 11.75
C LYS A 692 1.74 -8.35 10.54
N ASP A 693 2.64 -8.81 9.68
CA ASP A 693 2.25 -9.57 8.48
C ASP A 693 1.77 -10.99 8.81
N ASP A 694 2.28 -11.60 9.89
CA ASP A 694 1.84 -12.91 10.35
C ASP A 694 0.46 -12.82 11.01
N ILE A 695 0.21 -11.76 11.79
CA ILE A 695 -1.11 -11.48 12.37
C ILE A 695 -2.13 -11.18 11.27
N LYS A 696 -1.76 -10.40 10.24
CA LYS A 696 -2.62 -10.14 9.08
C LYS A 696 -3.01 -11.44 8.38
N LEU A 697 -2.06 -12.37 8.19
CA LEU A 697 -2.36 -13.68 7.61
C LEU A 697 -3.41 -14.44 8.45
N MET A 698 -3.26 -14.48 9.77
CA MET A 698 -4.24 -15.14 10.66
C MET A 698 -5.64 -14.52 10.52
N VAL A 699 -5.70 -13.19 10.49
CA VAL A 699 -6.95 -12.45 10.30
C VAL A 699 -7.60 -12.83 8.97
N TYR A 700 -6.85 -12.81 7.86
CA TYR A 700 -7.38 -13.19 6.54
C TYR A 700 -7.81 -14.66 6.48
N THR A 701 -7.08 -15.56 7.12
CA THR A 701 -7.46 -16.99 7.18
C THR A 701 -8.78 -17.19 7.93
N ILE A 702 -9.01 -16.43 9.01
CA ILE A 702 -10.27 -16.51 9.76
C ILE A 702 -11.41 -15.86 8.97
N ASP A 703 -11.17 -14.73 8.31
CA ASP A 703 -12.14 -14.06 7.44
C ASP A 703 -12.64 -14.99 6.33
N ASP A 704 -11.71 -15.64 5.62
CA ASP A 704 -12.02 -16.61 4.57
C ASP A 704 -12.84 -17.80 5.10
N LEU A 705 -12.50 -18.32 6.29
CA LEU A 705 -13.27 -19.39 6.93
C LEU A 705 -14.68 -18.93 7.35
N ILE A 706 -14.83 -17.72 7.89
CA ILE A 706 -16.14 -17.16 8.25
C ILE A 706 -17.01 -17.06 7.00
N ASP A 707 -16.47 -16.52 5.90
CA ASP A 707 -17.18 -16.41 4.62
C ASP A 707 -17.54 -17.79 4.05
N LYS A 708 -16.63 -18.76 4.13
CA LYS A 708 -16.88 -20.13 3.68
C LYS A 708 -17.99 -20.81 4.49
N LEU A 709 -17.95 -20.69 5.82
CA LEU A 709 -18.94 -21.32 6.69
C LEU A 709 -20.32 -20.67 6.61
N THR A 710 -20.38 -19.35 6.40
CA THR A 710 -21.64 -18.62 6.22
C THR A 710 -22.26 -18.79 4.84
N THR A 711 -21.49 -19.22 3.83
CA THR A 711 -22.01 -19.57 2.49
C THR A 711 -22.45 -21.02 2.36
N MET A 712 -22.05 -21.90 3.28
CA MET A 712 -22.44 -23.33 3.32
C MET A 712 -23.59 -23.64 4.28
N ALA A 713 -23.92 -22.72 5.19
CA ALA A 713 -25.09 -22.77 6.08
C ALA A 713 -26.30 -22.12 5.41
#